data_AF-A0A3Q8XLP9-F1
#
_entry.id   AF-A0A3Q8XLP9-F1
#
_cell.length_a   1.000
_cell.length_b   1.000
_cell.length_c   1.000
_cell.angle_alpha   90.00
_cell.angle_beta   90.00
_cell.angle_gamma   90.00
#
_symmetry.space_group_name_H-M   'P 1'
#
loop_
_entity.id
_entity.type
_entity.pdbx_description
1 polymer ?
#
loop_
_entity_poly.entity_id
_entity_poly.type
_entity_poly.pdbx_seq_one_letter_code
_entity_poly.pdbx_strand_id
1 'polypeptide(L)'
;MRRLAPPMRADSFSIRRRITALAAFLLVAAALILLVFIRDYAERASDRAFDRLLAASALTIAGAVQIEDGDVTVELPYASFAMVSGDDRVFYAVRAPDGALVTGYDDLAADMPLAQTLDAEFDDVRYGGEVVRVASVGRLISTADGTGWVTIRVAETQGARETLSREIVNNALVPLLVLTLLAAWLVWYLIRRTFAPLLTLERELRARSPDDLSPVDIPVPVEVRHVVGALNEFMARLNQSMVRLSELVAEAAHQVRTPLASLRAQAEVAMDETDPAAMRARVERIHQGAVQSSQLVTQLLMDATVSHRLDLRDVQVMAIGALVNEVAQRLDPDQLMRISVEMEADVAEIGFPADRVVMREMLKNVVDNALAYSQGDVIIRVERAQEENRDVLNLSVLDRGPGIPDAEKEAVMERFRRGASAGVQPGSGLGLAIVRRVAEAHRGRFTLKDRAGGGLVAEICLPLSGRGSDRREGRAGRGAIPAAIALLVGAWFMPSHEAAAEPLVFPARSVETATLTIVGTTDTRLFTLFVEAFQERYPDVAVRYDETDTLLMYENYLAGTLDPPADLMISSSSDLQVKLANDGHALRHEPAAVSVPDWATWRNEVFGFTFEPAVIVYNPDLVSQDEAPRTHLALAEFLEANVARLTGKVATYDIATSGVGYLLAVQDQLISSQFWRLASAFGRTGAVLSGSSPDILDRVDAGELAIAYNVLGSYAFARQAEGANIQIIVPDDYVLVLTRSAVIARDAPNAETARLFLDFLLSDEGQAVAAGPTALGAVRGGVRGIWTAANITEMGRGAVQPIALGPALMVALDQQRRARFLETWRGIVSPP
;
A
#
# COMPACT_ATOMS: atom_id res chain seq x y z
N MET A 1 56.64 -8.54 25.19
CA MET A 1 55.37 -8.60 24.42
C MET A 1 54.26 -7.93 25.24
N ARG A 2 53.47 -7.03 24.65
CA ARG A 2 52.14 -6.62 25.15
C ARG A 2 51.19 -6.68 23.94
N ARG A 3 50.04 -7.35 24.06
CA ARG A 3 49.05 -7.40 22.97
C ARG A 3 48.23 -6.12 22.98
N LEU A 4 48.11 -5.47 21.83
CA LEU A 4 47.15 -4.39 21.62
C LEU A 4 45.73 -4.98 21.56
N ALA A 5 44.77 -4.32 22.21
CA ALA A 5 43.36 -4.67 22.07
C ALA A 5 42.81 -4.13 20.74
N PRO A 6 41.89 -4.85 20.06
CA PRO A 6 41.27 -4.37 18.84
C PRO A 6 40.31 -3.20 19.14
N PRO A 7 40.18 -2.20 18.25
CA PRO A 7 39.24 -1.11 18.42
C PRO A 7 37.79 -1.58 18.29
N MET A 8 36.93 -1.18 19.23
CA MET A 8 35.49 -1.39 19.11
C MET A 8 34.94 -0.57 17.93
N ARG A 9 34.32 -1.26 16.96
CA ARG A 9 33.46 -0.59 15.97
C ARG A 9 32.17 -0.15 16.67
N ALA A 10 32.04 1.13 16.97
CA ALA A 10 30.76 1.73 17.28
C ALA A 10 30.03 2.03 15.96
N ASP A 11 28.87 1.39 15.73
CA ASP A 11 28.09 1.62 14.52
C ASP A 11 27.59 3.07 14.46
N SER A 12 27.94 3.79 13.39
CA SER A 12 27.73 5.23 13.28
C SER A 12 26.28 5.56 12.94
N PHE A 13 25.51 5.91 13.98
CA PHE A 13 24.10 6.21 13.86
C PHE A 13 23.82 7.51 13.07
N SER A 14 23.19 7.38 11.89
CA SER A 14 22.85 8.54 11.06
C SER A 14 21.42 9.02 11.35
N ILE A 15 21.29 10.18 12.02
CA ILE A 15 20.01 10.85 12.28
C ILE A 15 19.21 11.04 10.97
N ARG A 16 19.89 11.44 9.89
CA ARG A 16 19.28 11.56 8.54
C ARG A 16 18.62 10.25 8.09
N ARG A 17 19.32 9.10 8.20
CA ARG A 17 18.75 7.80 7.85
C ARG A 17 17.56 7.42 8.73
N ARG A 18 17.61 7.70 10.04
CA ARG A 18 16.48 7.44 10.96
C ARG A 18 15.25 8.23 10.56
N ILE A 19 15.38 9.53 10.29
CA ILE A 19 14.25 10.39 9.93
C ILE A 19 13.69 10.00 8.57
N THR A 20 14.53 9.72 7.55
CA THR A 20 14.02 9.23 6.25
C THR A 20 13.31 7.88 6.37
N ALA A 21 13.81 6.95 7.19
CA ALA A 21 13.18 5.64 7.39
C ALA A 21 11.84 5.75 8.14
N LEU A 22 11.78 6.59 9.18
CA LEU A 22 10.54 6.85 9.92
C LEU A 22 9.49 7.53 9.04
N ALA A 23 9.88 8.54 8.25
CA ALA A 23 8.96 9.22 7.35
C ALA A 23 8.49 8.31 6.20
N ALA A 24 9.36 7.47 5.64
CA ALA A 24 8.96 6.46 4.66
C ALA A 24 8.00 5.42 5.25
N PHE A 25 8.25 4.95 6.47
CA PHE A 25 7.34 4.05 7.19
C PHE A 25 5.97 4.71 7.43
N LEU A 26 5.93 5.97 7.86
CA LEU A 26 4.68 6.70 8.07
C LEU A 26 3.91 6.93 6.75
N LEU A 27 4.60 7.24 5.65
CA LEU A 27 3.98 7.36 4.32
C LEU A 27 3.39 6.02 3.84
N VAL A 28 4.11 4.92 3.99
CA VAL A 28 3.62 3.58 3.64
C VAL A 28 2.43 3.17 4.53
N ALA A 29 2.50 3.42 5.84
CA ALA A 29 1.40 3.14 6.75
C ALA A 29 0.15 3.97 6.41
N ALA A 30 0.31 5.27 6.10
CA ALA A 30 -0.79 6.12 5.66
C ALA A 30 -1.39 5.66 4.33
N ALA A 31 -0.57 5.26 3.36
CA ALA A 31 -1.04 4.71 2.08
C ALA A 31 -1.79 3.38 2.25
N LEU A 32 -1.36 2.50 3.15
CA LEU A 32 -2.07 1.26 3.48
C LEU A 32 -3.42 1.52 4.17
N ILE A 33 -3.47 2.46 5.12
CA ILE A 33 -4.73 2.87 5.77
C ILE A 33 -5.70 3.46 4.74
N LEU A 34 -5.20 4.32 3.84
CA LEU A 34 -6.02 4.94 2.79
C LEU A 34 -6.50 3.90 1.76
N LEU A 35 -5.68 2.89 1.43
CA LEU A 35 -6.10 1.77 0.57
C LEU A 35 -7.22 0.94 1.19
N VAL A 36 -7.14 0.65 2.50
CA VAL A 36 -8.23 -0.03 3.24
C VAL A 36 -9.51 0.80 3.23
N PHE A 37 -9.41 2.12 3.45
CA PHE A 37 -10.57 3.02 3.39
C PHE A 37 -11.17 3.13 1.98
N ILE A 38 -10.33 3.17 0.94
CA ILE A 38 -10.79 3.17 -0.47
C ILE A 38 -11.54 1.88 -0.79
N ARG A 39 -11.07 0.73 -0.30
CA ARG A 39 -11.74 -0.56 -0.48
C ARG A 39 -13.10 -0.62 0.23
N ASP A 40 -13.16 -0.27 1.52
CA ASP A 40 -14.40 -0.17 2.32
C ASP A 40 -15.37 0.90 1.77
N TYR A 41 -14.86 1.92 1.07
CA TYR A 41 -15.69 2.84 0.28
C TYR A 41 -16.21 2.19 -1.00
N ALA A 42 -15.35 1.51 -1.78
CA ALA A 42 -15.71 0.89 -3.05
C ALA A 42 -16.76 -0.21 -2.90
N GLU A 43 -16.59 -1.11 -1.92
CA GLU A 43 -17.54 -2.18 -1.59
C GLU A 43 -18.92 -1.57 -1.27
N ARG A 44 -19.01 -0.69 -0.25
CA ARG A 44 -20.28 -0.05 0.15
C ARG A 44 -20.86 0.96 -0.85
N ALA A 45 -20.07 1.45 -1.80
CA ALA A 45 -20.57 2.29 -2.90
C ALA A 45 -21.21 1.43 -3.99
N SER A 46 -20.59 0.30 -4.31
CA SER A 46 -21.11 -0.72 -5.23
C SER A 46 -22.41 -1.32 -4.67
N ASP A 47 -22.42 -1.78 -3.42
CA ASP A 47 -23.61 -2.39 -2.80
C ASP A 47 -24.83 -1.47 -2.85
N ARG A 48 -24.69 -0.20 -2.47
CA ARG A 48 -25.80 0.77 -2.50
C ARG A 48 -26.28 1.13 -3.90
N ALA A 49 -25.50 0.87 -4.94
CA ALA A 49 -25.92 1.09 -6.32
C ALA A 49 -26.77 -0.09 -6.80
N PHE A 50 -26.27 -1.32 -6.65
CA PHE A 50 -26.94 -2.53 -7.09
C PHE A 50 -28.14 -2.92 -6.21
N ASP A 51 -28.05 -2.83 -4.87
CA ASP A 51 -29.18 -3.10 -3.96
C ASP A 51 -30.40 -2.20 -4.28
N ARG A 52 -30.19 -0.98 -4.79
CA ARG A 52 -31.28 -0.10 -5.24
C ARG A 52 -31.96 -0.58 -6.53
N LEU A 53 -31.21 -1.15 -7.47
CA LEU A 53 -31.76 -1.72 -8.70
C LEU A 53 -32.53 -3.00 -8.40
N LEU A 54 -31.97 -3.86 -7.54
CA LEU A 54 -32.60 -5.10 -7.08
C LEU A 54 -33.90 -4.84 -6.31
N ALA A 55 -33.91 -3.84 -5.42
CA ALA A 55 -35.14 -3.40 -4.75
C ALA A 55 -36.16 -2.77 -5.70
N ALA A 56 -35.73 -1.99 -6.69
CA ALA A 56 -36.65 -1.44 -7.70
C ALA A 56 -37.30 -2.55 -8.55
N SER A 57 -36.54 -3.61 -8.87
CA SER A 57 -37.07 -4.82 -9.51
C SER A 57 -38.11 -5.52 -8.64
N ALA A 58 -37.78 -5.82 -7.38
CA ALA A 58 -38.70 -6.45 -6.43
C ALA A 58 -39.97 -5.62 -6.20
N LEU A 59 -39.86 -4.29 -6.05
CA LEU A 59 -40.99 -3.37 -5.92
C LEU A 59 -41.84 -3.29 -7.21
N THR A 60 -41.24 -3.46 -8.39
CA THR A 60 -41.97 -3.48 -9.67
C THR A 60 -42.80 -4.76 -9.82
N ILE A 61 -42.26 -5.92 -9.41
CA ILE A 61 -43.01 -7.18 -9.35
C ILE A 61 -44.10 -7.09 -8.27
N ALA A 62 -43.78 -6.53 -7.09
CA ALA A 62 -44.75 -6.29 -6.01
C ALA A 62 -45.91 -5.34 -6.41
N GLY A 63 -45.65 -4.42 -7.35
CA GLY A 63 -46.67 -3.55 -7.95
C GLY A 63 -47.57 -4.25 -8.97
N ALA A 64 -47.14 -5.39 -9.53
CA ALA A 64 -47.88 -6.20 -10.49
C ALA A 64 -48.67 -7.37 -9.86
N VAL A 65 -48.62 -7.51 -8.53
CA VAL A 65 -49.43 -8.48 -7.77
C VAL A 65 -50.90 -8.10 -7.81
N GLN A 66 -51.74 -9.03 -8.28
CA GLN A 66 -53.19 -8.91 -8.38
C GLN A 66 -53.88 -10.08 -7.67
N ILE A 67 -55.21 -10.00 -7.59
CA ILE A 67 -56.07 -11.09 -7.10
C ILE A 67 -57.13 -11.32 -8.18
N GLU A 68 -57.21 -12.53 -8.70
CA GLU A 68 -58.19 -12.97 -9.70
C GLU A 68 -58.87 -14.23 -9.18
N ASP A 69 -60.20 -14.26 -9.22
CA ASP A 69 -61.08 -15.32 -8.67
C ASP A 69 -60.86 -15.79 -7.21
N GLY A 70 -59.96 -15.11 -6.49
CA GLY A 70 -59.61 -15.36 -5.07
C GLY A 70 -58.11 -15.64 -4.87
N ASP A 71 -57.46 -16.16 -5.92
CA ASP A 71 -56.05 -16.53 -5.91
C ASP A 71 -55.11 -15.34 -6.19
N VAL A 72 -53.87 -15.47 -5.72
CA VAL A 72 -52.81 -14.49 -5.98
C VAL A 72 -52.21 -14.73 -7.36
N THR A 73 -52.21 -13.71 -8.20
CA THR A 73 -51.62 -13.80 -9.55
C THR A 73 -50.64 -12.65 -9.79
N VAL A 74 -49.68 -12.87 -10.69
CA VAL A 74 -48.72 -11.85 -11.12
C VAL A 74 -48.52 -11.95 -12.62
N GLU A 75 -48.62 -10.82 -13.33
CA GLU A 75 -48.13 -10.69 -14.69
C GLU A 75 -46.81 -9.92 -14.65
N LEU A 76 -45.66 -10.61 -14.69
CA LEU A 76 -44.37 -9.94 -14.47
C LEU A 76 -44.09 -8.86 -15.54
N PRO A 77 -43.83 -7.59 -15.17
CA PRO A 77 -43.48 -6.55 -16.13
C PRO A 77 -42.03 -6.69 -16.59
N TYR A 78 -41.77 -6.60 -17.90
CA TYR A 78 -40.41 -6.68 -18.47
C TYR A 78 -39.39 -5.72 -17.84
N ALA A 79 -39.85 -4.55 -17.39
CA ALA A 79 -39.04 -3.56 -16.69
C ALA A 79 -38.35 -4.12 -15.42
N SER A 80 -38.95 -5.12 -14.74
CA SER A 80 -38.36 -5.72 -13.54
C SER A 80 -37.00 -6.37 -13.82
N PHE A 81 -36.86 -7.10 -14.92
CA PHE A 81 -35.58 -7.71 -15.33
C PHE A 81 -34.69 -6.74 -16.11
N ALA A 82 -35.27 -5.77 -16.82
CA ALA A 82 -34.50 -4.74 -17.53
C ALA A 82 -33.74 -3.78 -16.59
N MET A 83 -34.11 -3.67 -15.31
CA MET A 83 -33.34 -2.91 -14.31
C MET A 83 -32.13 -3.67 -13.74
N VAL A 84 -32.10 -5.00 -13.91
CA VAL A 84 -31.01 -5.90 -13.47
C VAL A 84 -30.24 -6.42 -14.70
N SER A 85 -30.25 -5.67 -15.80
CA SER A 85 -29.55 -6.02 -17.04
C SER A 85 -28.05 -5.74 -16.91
N GLY A 86 -27.29 -6.73 -16.42
CA GLY A 86 -25.84 -6.65 -16.28
C GLY A 86 -25.14 -7.98 -16.60
N ASP A 87 -23.90 -8.11 -16.12
CA ASP A 87 -23.06 -9.29 -16.31
C ASP A 87 -23.42 -10.45 -15.34
N ASP A 88 -24.56 -10.36 -14.66
CA ASP A 88 -25.02 -11.24 -13.59
C ASP A 88 -26.28 -12.04 -13.95
N ARG A 89 -26.46 -13.19 -13.29
CA ARG A 89 -27.65 -14.04 -13.36
C ARG A 89 -28.75 -13.46 -12.48
N VAL A 90 -30.00 -13.57 -12.90
CA VAL A 90 -31.17 -13.02 -12.19
C VAL A 90 -32.19 -14.12 -11.92
N PHE A 91 -32.58 -14.24 -10.65
CA PHE A 91 -33.57 -15.21 -10.17
C PHE A 91 -34.70 -14.47 -9.45
N TYR A 92 -35.87 -15.10 -9.36
CA TYR A 92 -37.02 -14.50 -8.65
C TYR A 92 -37.94 -15.58 -8.08
N ALA A 93 -38.70 -15.22 -7.06
CA ALA A 93 -39.80 -16.04 -6.56
C ALA A 93 -40.89 -15.12 -6.02
N VAL A 94 -42.14 -15.37 -6.42
CA VAL A 94 -43.32 -14.81 -5.77
C VAL A 94 -44.01 -15.90 -4.99
N ARG A 95 -44.23 -15.69 -3.69
CA ARG A 95 -44.96 -16.60 -2.81
C ARG A 95 -46.23 -15.96 -2.25
N ALA A 96 -47.30 -16.74 -2.23
CA ALA A 96 -48.57 -16.37 -1.62
C ALA A 96 -48.43 -16.30 -0.06
N PRO A 97 -49.42 -15.76 0.67
CA PRO A 97 -49.34 -15.56 2.12
C PRO A 97 -49.20 -16.85 2.97
N ASP A 98 -49.45 -18.01 2.38
CA ASP A 98 -49.25 -19.35 2.96
C ASP A 98 -47.83 -19.92 2.70
N GLY A 99 -47.06 -19.29 1.81
CA GLY A 99 -45.74 -19.72 1.36
C GLY A 99 -45.72 -20.48 0.03
N ALA A 100 -46.88 -20.80 -0.56
CA ALA A 100 -46.96 -21.48 -1.86
C ALA A 100 -46.36 -20.62 -2.97
N LEU A 101 -45.67 -21.23 -3.94
CA LEU A 101 -45.13 -20.51 -5.09
C LEU A 101 -46.28 -20.07 -6.02
N VAL A 102 -46.33 -18.78 -6.33
CA VAL A 102 -47.22 -18.18 -7.33
C VAL A 102 -46.59 -18.28 -8.72
N THR A 103 -45.31 -17.90 -8.81
CA THR A 103 -44.44 -18.14 -9.97
C THR A 103 -42.97 -17.82 -9.63
N GLY A 104 -42.03 -18.28 -10.45
CA GLY A 104 -40.58 -18.14 -10.30
C GLY A 104 -39.86 -19.45 -9.96
N TYR A 105 -38.77 -19.35 -9.21
CA TYR A 105 -37.90 -20.47 -8.82
C TYR A 105 -38.26 -20.93 -7.39
N ASP A 106 -38.79 -22.16 -7.22
CA ASP A 106 -39.30 -22.63 -5.91
C ASP A 106 -38.21 -22.93 -4.88
N ASP A 107 -36.97 -23.16 -5.30
CA ASP A 107 -35.84 -23.37 -4.39
C ASP A 107 -35.16 -22.06 -3.96
N LEU A 108 -35.53 -20.91 -4.57
CA LEU A 108 -34.88 -19.62 -4.30
C LEU A 108 -35.12 -19.13 -2.85
N ALA A 109 -34.09 -19.33 -2.03
CA ALA A 109 -34.05 -18.97 -0.63
C ALA A 109 -35.23 -19.53 0.20
N ALA A 110 -35.73 -20.73 -0.14
CA ALA A 110 -36.94 -21.32 0.46
C ALA A 110 -36.93 -21.33 2.01
N ASP A 111 -35.77 -21.56 2.63
CA ASP A 111 -35.57 -21.57 4.09
C ASP A 111 -35.68 -20.19 4.78
N MET A 112 -35.62 -19.08 4.04
CA MET A 112 -35.77 -17.73 4.60
C MET A 112 -37.23 -17.43 4.98
N PRO A 113 -37.47 -16.62 6.02
CA PRO A 113 -38.82 -16.20 6.40
C PRO A 113 -39.54 -15.40 5.29
N LEU A 114 -40.87 -15.47 5.29
CA LEU A 114 -41.72 -14.66 4.41
C LEU A 114 -41.65 -13.18 4.79
N ALA A 115 -41.58 -12.30 3.79
CA ALA A 115 -41.42 -10.86 3.97
C ALA A 115 -42.74 -10.19 4.37
N GLN A 116 -42.72 -9.40 5.45
CA GLN A 116 -43.90 -8.74 6.03
C GLN A 116 -43.77 -7.20 6.09
N THR A 117 -42.95 -6.64 5.20
CA THR A 117 -42.64 -5.21 5.12
C THR A 117 -42.64 -4.74 3.67
N LEU A 118 -42.97 -3.46 3.43
CA LEU A 118 -42.89 -2.81 2.11
C LEU A 118 -41.46 -2.35 1.78
N ASP A 119 -40.60 -2.22 2.80
CA ASP A 119 -39.18 -1.88 2.60
C ASP A 119 -38.40 -3.11 2.14
N ALA A 120 -37.37 -2.92 1.30
CA ALA A 120 -36.55 -4.03 0.82
C ALA A 120 -35.52 -4.47 1.88
N GLU A 121 -35.58 -5.73 2.28
CA GLU A 121 -34.59 -6.41 3.10
C GLU A 121 -33.58 -7.15 2.19
N PHE A 122 -32.31 -7.24 2.59
CA PHE A 122 -31.23 -7.76 1.72
C PHE A 122 -30.33 -8.78 2.44
N ASP A 123 -30.19 -9.96 1.85
CA ASP A 123 -29.42 -11.08 2.38
C ASP A 123 -28.49 -11.69 1.31
N ASP A 124 -27.41 -12.32 1.74
CA ASP A 124 -26.47 -13.05 0.87
C ASP A 124 -26.67 -14.56 1.03
N VAL A 125 -27.15 -15.23 -0.02
CA VAL A 125 -27.53 -16.65 -0.01
C VAL A 125 -26.67 -17.42 -1.01
N ARG A 126 -26.38 -18.70 -0.76
CA ARG A 126 -25.75 -19.57 -1.77
C ARG A 126 -26.82 -20.25 -2.62
N TYR A 127 -26.79 -20.02 -3.93
CA TYR A 127 -27.75 -20.52 -4.90
C TYR A 127 -27.04 -20.86 -6.21
N GLY A 128 -27.40 -21.95 -6.90
CA GLY A 128 -26.69 -22.41 -8.11
C GLY A 128 -25.20 -22.76 -7.91
N GLY A 129 -24.73 -22.88 -6.65
CA GLY A 129 -23.31 -23.00 -6.29
C GLY A 129 -22.58 -21.66 -6.12
N GLU A 130 -23.17 -20.55 -6.56
CA GLU A 130 -22.64 -19.19 -6.47
C GLU A 130 -23.25 -18.44 -5.26
N VAL A 131 -22.76 -17.23 -4.95
CA VAL A 131 -23.38 -16.36 -3.94
C VAL A 131 -24.26 -15.35 -4.66
N VAL A 132 -25.53 -15.31 -4.27
CA VAL A 132 -26.52 -14.36 -4.78
C VAL A 132 -26.92 -13.37 -3.69
N ARG A 133 -27.04 -12.10 -4.09
CA ARG A 133 -27.69 -11.05 -3.29
C ARG A 133 -29.20 -11.20 -3.49
N VAL A 134 -29.97 -11.35 -2.43
CA VAL A 134 -31.44 -11.47 -2.47
C VAL A 134 -32.07 -10.21 -1.89
N ALA A 135 -32.90 -9.51 -2.66
CA ALA A 135 -33.82 -8.51 -2.14
C ALA A 135 -35.18 -9.17 -1.85
N SER A 136 -35.68 -9.03 -0.63
CA SER A 136 -37.00 -9.48 -0.19
C SER A 136 -37.92 -8.29 0.05
N VAL A 137 -39.12 -8.30 -0.55
CA VAL A 137 -40.16 -7.27 -0.40
C VAL A 137 -41.50 -7.95 -0.15
N GLY A 138 -42.24 -7.52 0.87
CA GLY A 138 -43.61 -7.94 1.14
C GLY A 138 -44.63 -7.02 0.46
N ARG A 139 -45.69 -7.61 -0.10
CA ARG A 139 -46.87 -6.91 -0.62
C ARG A 139 -48.11 -7.34 0.17
N LEU A 140 -48.64 -6.45 1.00
CA LEU A 140 -49.90 -6.69 1.70
C LEU A 140 -51.06 -6.73 0.70
N ILE A 141 -51.86 -7.78 0.78
CA ILE A 141 -53.07 -8.02 -0.02
C ILE A 141 -54.26 -8.39 0.89
N SER A 142 -55.46 -8.35 0.32
CA SER A 142 -56.71 -8.74 0.99
C SER A 142 -57.53 -9.66 0.09
N THR A 143 -57.53 -10.96 0.36
CA THR A 143 -58.38 -11.96 -0.30
C THR A 143 -59.72 -12.12 0.44
N ALA A 144 -60.60 -13.01 -0.04
CA ALA A 144 -61.84 -13.35 0.67
C ALA A 144 -61.59 -14.00 2.05
N ASP A 145 -60.49 -14.76 2.18
CA ASP A 145 -60.13 -15.49 3.41
C ASP A 145 -59.35 -14.64 4.43
N GLY A 146 -58.82 -13.48 4.03
CA GLY A 146 -58.22 -12.51 4.95
C GLY A 146 -57.17 -11.58 4.35
N THR A 147 -56.46 -10.88 5.23
CA THR A 147 -55.29 -10.05 4.87
C THR A 147 -54.00 -10.84 4.99
N GLY A 148 -53.17 -10.84 3.95
CA GLY A 148 -51.92 -11.60 3.93
C GLY A 148 -50.78 -10.89 3.19
N TRP A 149 -49.55 -11.29 3.42
CA TRP A 149 -48.37 -10.73 2.75
C TRP A 149 -47.88 -11.67 1.66
N VAL A 150 -47.97 -11.24 0.40
CA VAL A 150 -47.28 -11.88 -0.72
C VAL A 150 -45.79 -11.54 -0.59
N THR A 151 -44.92 -12.54 -0.63
CA THR A 151 -43.46 -12.34 -0.58
C THR A 151 -42.90 -12.33 -1.99
N ILE A 152 -42.24 -11.24 -2.37
CA ILE A 152 -41.49 -11.11 -3.61
C ILE A 152 -40.01 -11.20 -3.25
N ARG A 153 -39.29 -12.10 -3.90
CA ARG A 153 -37.82 -12.16 -3.89
C ARG A 153 -37.30 -11.96 -5.29
N VAL A 154 -36.26 -11.14 -5.42
CA VAL A 154 -35.43 -11.03 -6.62
C VAL A 154 -33.99 -11.17 -6.18
N ALA A 155 -33.21 -11.97 -6.90
CA ALA A 155 -31.82 -12.23 -6.56
C ALA A 155 -30.91 -12.05 -7.77
N GLU A 156 -29.71 -11.51 -7.55
CA GLU A 156 -28.64 -11.36 -8.55
C GLU A 156 -27.37 -12.06 -8.08
N THR A 157 -26.54 -12.59 -9.00
CA THR A 157 -25.14 -12.91 -8.65
C THR A 157 -24.35 -11.63 -8.37
N GLN A 158 -23.19 -11.75 -7.69
CA GLN A 158 -22.43 -10.57 -7.23
C GLN A 158 -21.27 -10.13 -8.17
N GLY A 159 -21.23 -10.64 -9.40
CA GLY A 159 -20.10 -10.47 -10.33
C GLY A 159 -19.86 -9.04 -10.80
N ALA A 160 -20.91 -8.31 -11.19
CA ALA A 160 -20.79 -6.92 -11.62
C ALA A 160 -20.47 -5.99 -10.44
N ARG A 161 -21.07 -6.21 -9.26
CA ARG A 161 -20.78 -5.41 -8.06
C ARG A 161 -19.35 -5.61 -7.55
N GLU A 162 -18.82 -6.83 -7.58
CA GLU A 162 -17.40 -7.10 -7.31
C GLU A 162 -16.48 -6.46 -8.37
N THR A 163 -16.90 -6.44 -9.63
CA THR A 163 -16.12 -5.85 -10.74
C THR A 163 -16.04 -4.33 -10.60
N LEU A 164 -17.15 -3.65 -10.34
CA LEU A 164 -17.17 -2.21 -10.07
C LEU A 164 -16.34 -1.84 -8.83
N SER A 165 -16.43 -2.63 -7.75
CA SER A 165 -15.62 -2.42 -6.54
C SER A 165 -14.12 -2.54 -6.84
N ARG A 166 -13.71 -3.57 -7.59
CA ARG A 166 -12.32 -3.75 -8.06
C ARG A 166 -11.87 -2.62 -8.98
N GLU A 167 -12.74 -2.12 -9.87
CA GLU A 167 -12.42 -1.01 -10.76
C GLU A 167 -12.17 0.29 -9.99
N ILE A 168 -13.04 0.64 -9.02
CA ILE A 168 -12.86 1.82 -8.16
C ILE A 168 -11.53 1.75 -7.40
N VAL A 169 -11.18 0.59 -6.85
CA VAL A 169 -9.88 0.38 -6.17
C VAL A 169 -8.72 0.53 -7.15
N ASN A 170 -8.77 -0.13 -8.32
CA ASN A 170 -7.70 -0.10 -9.32
C ASN A 170 -7.46 1.32 -9.87
N ASN A 171 -8.53 2.05 -10.20
CA ASN A 171 -8.46 3.43 -10.67
C ASN A 171 -7.88 4.39 -9.60
N ALA A 172 -8.04 4.06 -8.31
CA ALA A 172 -7.46 4.81 -7.20
C ALA A 172 -5.98 4.47 -6.90
N LEU A 173 -5.47 3.30 -7.31
CA LEU A 173 -4.08 2.89 -7.06
C LEU A 173 -3.05 3.82 -7.71
N VAL A 174 -3.29 4.26 -8.96
CA VAL A 174 -2.33 5.11 -9.69
C VAL A 174 -2.22 6.51 -9.06
N PRO A 175 -3.31 7.25 -8.77
CA PRO A 175 -3.25 8.50 -8.01
C PRO A 175 -2.59 8.35 -6.63
N LEU A 176 -2.92 7.27 -5.89
CA LEU A 176 -2.35 6.99 -4.57
C LEU A 176 -0.83 6.78 -4.62
N LEU A 177 -0.36 6.01 -5.61
CA LEU A 177 1.07 5.77 -5.84
C LEU A 177 1.80 7.07 -6.22
N VAL A 178 1.26 7.83 -7.18
CA VAL A 178 1.86 9.09 -7.63
C VAL A 178 1.97 10.10 -6.48
N LEU A 179 0.91 10.26 -5.68
CA LEU A 179 0.90 11.18 -4.53
C LEU A 179 1.89 10.73 -3.44
N THR A 180 1.98 9.42 -3.17
CA THR A 180 2.90 8.86 -2.18
C THR A 180 4.36 9.00 -2.62
N LEU A 181 4.66 8.79 -3.91
CA LEU A 181 5.99 9.01 -4.48
C LEU A 181 6.38 10.50 -4.47
N LEU A 182 5.44 11.40 -4.80
CA LEU A 182 5.64 12.85 -4.71
C LEU A 182 5.93 13.29 -3.26
N ALA A 183 5.17 12.77 -2.29
CA ALA A 183 5.40 13.04 -0.87
C ALA A 183 6.76 12.50 -0.40
N ALA A 184 7.14 11.28 -0.80
CA ALA A 184 8.44 10.69 -0.47
C ALA A 184 9.61 11.49 -1.08
N TRP A 185 9.47 11.95 -2.33
CA TRP A 185 10.44 12.83 -3.00
C TRP A 185 10.56 14.18 -2.28
N LEU A 186 9.43 14.80 -1.91
CA LEU A 186 9.41 16.08 -1.20
C LEU A 186 10.06 15.96 0.20
N VAL A 187 9.75 14.90 0.94
CA VAL A 187 10.38 14.58 2.23
C VAL A 187 11.89 14.36 2.08
N TRP A 188 12.32 13.58 1.08
CA TRP A 188 13.74 13.37 0.77
C TRP A 188 14.46 14.68 0.42
N TYR A 189 13.86 15.52 -0.43
CA TYR A 189 14.38 16.82 -0.82
C TYR A 189 14.50 17.77 0.39
N LEU A 190 13.45 17.84 1.21
CA LEU A 190 13.40 18.71 2.39
C LEU A 190 14.44 18.28 3.43
N ILE A 191 14.54 16.99 3.75
CA ILE A 191 15.57 16.46 4.66
C ILE A 191 16.98 16.71 4.08
N ARG A 192 17.19 16.52 2.77
CA ARG A 192 18.47 16.80 2.12
C ARG A 192 18.84 18.29 2.20
N ARG A 193 17.87 19.20 2.09
CA ARG A 193 18.05 20.66 2.16
C ARG A 193 18.31 21.13 3.60
N THR A 194 17.50 20.71 4.57
CA THR A 194 17.61 21.12 5.98
C THR A 194 18.92 20.66 6.63
N PHE A 195 19.41 19.46 6.30
CA PHE A 195 20.68 18.95 6.84
C PHE A 195 21.92 19.38 6.02
N ALA A 196 21.77 20.16 4.94
CA ALA A 196 22.91 20.59 4.12
C ALA A 196 23.92 21.50 4.85
N PRO A 197 23.52 22.50 5.67
CA PRO A 197 24.47 23.38 6.36
C PRO A 197 25.39 22.63 7.34
N LEU A 198 24.89 21.56 7.98
CA LEU A 198 25.70 20.70 8.86
C LEU A 198 26.84 20.00 8.10
N LEU A 199 26.60 19.59 6.85
CA LEU A 199 27.63 19.01 5.98
C LEU A 199 28.62 20.06 5.46
N THR A 200 28.28 21.36 5.50
CA THR A 200 29.22 22.45 5.23
C THR A 200 30.10 22.69 6.45
N LEU A 201 29.51 22.78 7.65
CA LEU A 201 30.23 22.90 8.92
C LEU A 201 31.18 21.70 9.17
N GLU A 202 30.77 20.47 8.87
CA GLU A 202 31.63 19.28 8.94
C GLU A 202 32.86 19.39 8.02
N ARG A 203 32.71 19.98 6.84
CA ARG A 203 33.81 20.17 5.88
C ARG A 203 34.74 21.31 6.30
N GLU A 204 34.18 22.45 6.73
CA GLU A 204 34.93 23.59 7.29
C GLU A 204 35.83 23.13 8.45
N LEU A 205 35.26 22.43 9.43
CA LEU A 205 36.00 21.92 10.59
C LEU A 205 37.03 20.83 10.25
N ARG A 206 36.90 20.13 9.12
CA ARG A 206 37.91 19.16 8.64
C ARG A 206 38.97 19.76 7.72
N ALA A 207 38.74 20.93 7.14
CA ALA A 207 39.66 21.58 6.22
C ALA A 207 40.72 22.45 6.93
N ARG A 208 40.46 22.82 8.19
CA ARG A 208 41.32 23.68 9.01
C ARG A 208 42.59 22.96 9.48
N SER A 209 43.67 23.72 9.60
CA SER A 209 44.94 23.24 10.15
C SER A 209 44.81 22.95 11.66
N PRO A 210 45.55 22.00 12.26
CA PRO A 210 45.60 21.81 13.71
C PRO A 210 45.94 23.08 14.51
N ASP A 211 46.68 24.01 13.90
CA ASP A 211 47.11 25.28 14.49
C ASP A 211 46.15 26.46 14.19
N ASP A 212 45.11 26.26 13.38
CA ASP A 212 44.16 27.31 12.98
C ASP A 212 43.04 27.49 14.02
N LEU A 213 43.32 28.36 15.00
CA LEU A 213 42.40 28.76 16.06
C LEU A 213 41.56 30.00 15.71
N SER A 214 41.42 30.34 14.42
CA SER A 214 40.52 31.42 13.98
C SER A 214 39.04 31.08 14.27
N PRO A 215 38.16 32.06 14.47
CA PRO A 215 36.74 31.78 14.67
C PRO A 215 36.11 31.12 13.42
N VAL A 216 35.14 30.24 13.67
CA VAL A 216 34.28 29.67 12.63
C VAL A 216 33.16 30.66 12.34
N ASP A 217 33.26 31.36 11.22
CA ASP A 217 32.28 32.34 10.74
C ASP A 217 31.65 31.88 9.42
N ILE A 218 30.67 30.98 9.53
CA ILE A 218 29.82 30.55 8.43
C ILE A 218 28.34 30.60 8.86
N PRO A 219 27.39 30.90 7.95
CA PRO A 219 25.97 31.01 8.30
C PRO A 219 25.38 29.64 8.68
N VAL A 220 25.17 29.42 9.98
CA VAL A 220 24.59 28.19 10.55
C VAL A 220 23.12 28.36 11.01
N PRO A 221 22.33 27.27 11.00
CA PRO A 221 20.99 27.24 11.60
C PRO A 221 20.99 27.62 13.09
N VAL A 222 19.86 28.08 13.61
CA VAL A 222 19.73 28.57 14.99
C VAL A 222 20.02 27.47 16.02
N GLU A 223 19.68 26.23 15.69
CA GLU A 223 19.88 25.01 16.47
C GLU A 223 21.38 24.69 16.67
N VAL A 224 22.23 25.14 15.75
CA VAL A 224 23.69 24.87 15.74
C VAL A 224 24.49 26.08 16.24
N ARG A 225 23.88 27.27 16.23
CA ARG A 225 24.52 28.55 16.59
C ARG A 225 25.17 28.54 17.98
N HIS A 226 24.51 27.94 18.98
CA HIS A 226 25.07 27.82 20.33
C HIS A 226 26.31 26.91 20.39
N VAL A 227 26.35 25.86 19.56
CA VAL A 227 27.49 24.94 19.46
C VAL A 227 28.69 25.64 18.80
N VAL A 228 28.47 26.39 17.73
CA VAL A 228 29.51 27.21 17.08
C VAL A 228 30.02 28.31 18.00
N GLY A 229 29.12 28.97 18.76
CA GLY A 229 29.51 29.96 19.77
C GLY A 229 30.42 29.37 20.86
N ALA A 230 30.04 28.23 21.44
CA ALA A 230 30.85 27.53 22.44
C ALA A 230 32.20 27.04 21.88
N LEU A 231 32.23 26.60 20.61
CA LEU A 231 33.47 26.21 19.92
C LEU A 231 34.39 27.42 19.71
N ASN A 232 33.87 28.56 19.26
CA ASN A 232 34.66 29.78 19.08
C ASN A 232 35.20 30.32 20.42
N GLU A 233 34.42 30.24 21.50
CA GLU A 233 34.86 30.59 22.85
C GLU A 233 35.94 29.62 23.39
N PHE A 234 35.88 28.34 23.00
CA PHE A 234 36.94 27.36 23.29
C PHE A 234 38.22 27.65 22.50
N MET A 235 38.13 27.88 21.18
CA MET A 235 39.26 28.26 20.31
C MET A 235 39.98 29.50 20.86
N ALA A 236 39.23 30.54 21.26
CA ALA A 236 39.77 31.76 21.85
C ALA A 236 40.52 31.50 23.17
N ARG A 237 39.97 30.68 24.08
CA ARG A 237 40.62 30.30 25.33
C ARG A 237 41.88 29.46 25.11
N LEU A 238 41.89 28.59 24.10
CA LEU A 238 43.06 27.80 23.71
C LEU A 238 44.16 28.70 23.15
N ASN A 239 43.83 29.62 22.25
CA ASN A 239 44.77 30.59 21.68
C ASN A 239 45.42 31.47 22.76
N GLN A 240 44.63 32.07 23.66
CA GLN A 240 45.13 32.83 24.80
C GLN A 240 46.06 32.01 25.72
N SER A 241 45.90 30.70 25.78
CA SER A 241 46.75 29.82 26.59
C SER A 241 48.05 29.45 25.88
N MET A 242 48.02 29.26 24.55
CA MET A 242 49.23 29.09 23.73
C MET A 242 50.12 30.34 23.72
N VAL A 243 49.53 31.54 23.59
CA VAL A 243 50.27 32.81 23.62
C VAL A 243 51.02 32.97 24.95
N ARG A 244 50.34 32.81 26.09
CA ARG A 244 50.97 32.92 27.42
C ARG A 244 52.08 31.89 27.65
N LEU A 245 51.94 30.69 27.10
CA LEU A 245 52.99 29.65 27.17
C LEU A 245 54.21 30.05 26.33
N SER A 246 54.01 30.64 25.15
CA SER A 246 55.08 31.18 24.31
C SER A 246 55.83 32.35 24.98
N GLU A 247 55.10 33.27 25.61
CA GLU A 247 55.66 34.40 26.37
C GLU A 247 56.54 33.93 27.55
N LEU A 248 56.06 32.97 28.34
CA LEU A 248 56.83 32.38 29.45
C LEU A 248 58.12 31.68 28.97
N VAL A 249 58.06 30.97 27.85
CA VAL A 249 59.24 30.32 27.24
C VAL A 249 60.24 31.37 26.72
N ALA A 250 59.77 32.46 26.14
CA ALA A 250 60.62 33.55 25.65
C ALA A 250 61.36 34.26 26.80
N GLU A 251 60.67 34.58 27.89
CA GLU A 251 61.26 35.25 29.07
C GLU A 251 62.27 34.34 29.78
N ALA A 252 61.93 33.05 30.00
CA ALA A 252 62.86 32.08 30.58
C ALA A 252 64.13 31.91 29.73
N ALA A 253 63.99 31.88 28.40
CA ALA A 253 65.12 31.83 27.48
C ALA A 253 65.99 33.11 27.54
N HIS A 254 65.40 34.29 27.77
CA HIS A 254 66.15 35.54 27.96
C HIS A 254 66.96 35.52 29.26
N GLN A 255 66.32 35.18 30.39
CA GLN A 255 66.96 35.18 31.71
C GLN A 255 68.13 34.18 31.83
N VAL A 256 68.08 33.05 31.11
CA VAL A 256 69.19 32.08 31.04
C VAL A 256 70.33 32.56 30.13
N ARG A 257 70.03 33.33 29.08
CA ARG A 257 71.03 33.76 28.07
C ARG A 257 72.03 34.79 28.61
N THR A 258 71.57 35.72 29.44
CA THR A 258 72.38 36.80 30.01
C THR A 258 73.55 36.33 30.88
N PRO A 259 73.37 35.45 31.90
CA PRO A 259 74.48 34.95 32.70
C PRO A 259 75.42 34.02 31.91
N LEU A 260 74.89 33.23 30.95
CA LEU A 260 75.72 32.43 30.05
C LEU A 260 76.61 33.29 29.14
N ALA A 261 76.12 34.44 28.66
CA ALA A 261 76.92 35.39 27.90
C ALA A 261 78.03 36.02 28.76
N SER A 262 77.71 36.40 30.00
CA SER A 262 78.70 36.91 30.98
C SER A 262 79.80 35.88 31.27
N LEU A 263 79.42 34.62 31.48
CA LEU A 263 80.36 33.50 31.66
C LEU A 263 81.27 33.30 30.44
N ARG A 264 80.71 33.34 29.24
CA ARG A 264 81.49 33.19 28.01
C ARG A 264 82.53 34.31 27.87
N ALA A 265 82.14 35.56 28.15
CA ALA A 265 83.06 36.70 28.13
C ALA A 265 84.15 36.60 29.20
N GLN A 266 83.85 36.15 30.43
CA GLN A 266 84.88 35.92 31.44
C GLN A 266 85.84 34.78 31.05
N ALA A 267 85.33 33.72 30.40
CA ALA A 267 86.15 32.61 29.90
C ALA A 267 87.04 33.02 28.72
N GLU A 268 86.52 33.81 27.77
CA GLU A 268 87.29 34.42 26.68
C GLU A 268 88.46 35.25 27.23
N VAL A 269 88.19 36.18 28.14
CA VAL A 269 89.23 37.03 28.75
C VAL A 269 90.16 36.25 29.70
N ALA A 270 89.76 35.06 30.18
CA ALA A 270 90.66 34.19 30.94
C ALA A 270 91.66 33.45 30.04
N MET A 271 91.26 33.02 28.83
CA MET A 271 92.15 32.26 27.94
C MET A 271 93.38 33.06 27.48
N ASP A 272 93.25 34.39 27.36
CA ASP A 272 94.34 35.30 26.97
C ASP A 272 95.15 35.85 28.19
N GLU A 273 94.79 35.48 29.43
CA GLU A 273 95.44 35.99 30.64
C GLU A 273 96.76 35.28 30.93
N THR A 274 97.87 36.03 30.97
CA THR A 274 99.22 35.45 31.10
C THR A 274 99.78 35.47 32.52
N ASP A 275 99.16 36.21 33.46
CA ASP A 275 99.51 36.17 34.89
C ASP A 275 98.82 34.98 35.61
N PRO A 276 99.56 34.03 36.23
CA PRO A 276 98.99 32.92 37.00
C PRO A 276 98.17 33.33 38.24
N ALA A 277 98.26 34.57 38.72
CA ALA A 277 97.42 35.09 39.81
C ALA A 277 96.10 35.65 39.27
N ALA A 278 96.14 36.56 38.29
CA ALA A 278 94.95 37.08 37.61
C ALA A 278 94.13 35.98 36.94
N MET A 279 94.77 34.99 36.30
CA MET A 279 94.13 33.79 35.75
C MET A 279 93.31 33.05 36.81
N ARG A 280 93.88 32.78 38.00
CA ARG A 280 93.13 32.13 39.10
C ARG A 280 91.93 32.98 39.53
N ALA A 281 92.12 34.29 39.70
CA ALA A 281 91.05 35.21 40.06
C ALA A 281 89.97 35.37 38.96
N ARG A 282 90.24 34.99 37.70
CA ARG A 282 89.24 34.89 36.63
C ARG A 282 88.53 33.54 36.66
N VAL A 283 89.27 32.44 36.76
CA VAL A 283 88.71 31.07 36.89
C VAL A 283 87.78 30.95 38.09
N GLU A 284 88.13 31.58 39.22
CA GLU A 284 87.29 31.65 40.41
C GLU A 284 85.98 32.43 40.16
N ARG A 285 86.03 33.56 39.44
CA ARG A 285 84.84 34.30 39.01
C ARG A 285 83.98 33.53 37.99
N ILE A 286 84.59 32.77 37.08
CA ILE A 286 83.88 31.87 36.16
C ILE A 286 83.18 30.77 36.97
N HIS A 287 83.85 30.17 37.95
CA HIS A 287 83.26 29.16 38.82
C HIS A 287 82.08 29.73 39.63
N GLN A 288 82.24 30.90 40.26
CA GLN A 288 81.17 31.59 40.98
C GLN A 288 79.98 31.92 40.06
N GLY A 289 80.23 32.44 38.86
CA GLY A 289 79.18 32.71 37.87
C GLY A 289 78.48 31.43 37.38
N ALA A 290 79.19 30.31 37.27
CA ALA A 290 78.61 29.01 36.89
C ALA A 290 77.74 28.43 38.00
N VAL A 291 78.16 28.57 39.26
CA VAL A 291 77.34 28.24 40.44
C VAL A 291 76.08 29.11 40.48
N GLN A 292 76.20 30.42 40.29
CA GLN A 292 75.04 31.34 40.22
C GLN A 292 74.10 30.99 39.05
N SER A 293 74.63 30.66 37.87
CA SER A 293 73.84 30.26 36.70
C SER A 293 73.09 28.96 36.94
N SER A 294 73.75 27.97 37.55
CA SER A 294 73.14 26.69 37.93
C SER A 294 72.05 26.88 39.00
N GLN A 295 72.28 27.77 39.98
CA GLN A 295 71.29 28.15 40.98
C GLN A 295 70.08 28.84 40.34
N LEU A 296 70.28 29.78 39.40
CA LEU A 296 69.19 30.44 38.68
C LEU A 296 68.36 29.44 37.84
N VAL A 297 69.02 28.54 37.10
CA VAL A 297 68.33 27.49 36.32
C VAL A 297 67.54 26.56 37.25
N THR A 298 68.14 26.16 38.38
CA THR A 298 67.45 25.33 39.39
C THR A 298 66.24 26.05 39.99
N GLN A 299 66.35 27.35 40.27
CA GLN A 299 65.26 28.18 40.82
C GLN A 299 64.13 28.41 39.80
N LEU A 300 64.46 28.65 38.52
CA LEU A 300 63.47 28.75 37.44
C LEU A 300 62.74 27.42 37.23
N LEU A 301 63.45 26.28 37.25
CA LEU A 301 62.85 24.95 37.19
C LEU A 301 61.97 24.65 38.42
N MET A 302 62.36 25.09 39.61
CA MET A 302 61.55 24.95 40.83
C MET A 302 60.27 25.80 40.77
N ASP A 303 60.34 27.06 40.37
CA ASP A 303 59.17 27.95 40.26
C ASP A 303 58.17 27.43 39.21
N ALA A 304 58.67 26.98 38.04
CA ALA A 304 57.86 26.34 37.01
C ALA A 304 57.24 25.01 37.51
N THR A 305 58.00 24.17 38.21
CA THR A 305 57.51 22.90 38.77
C THR A 305 56.43 23.12 39.82
N VAL A 306 56.63 24.07 40.74
CA VAL A 306 55.63 24.41 41.77
C VAL A 306 54.37 24.98 41.13
N SER A 307 54.50 25.94 40.20
CA SER A 307 53.33 26.53 39.52
C SER A 307 52.53 25.46 38.76
N HIS A 308 53.19 24.61 37.97
CA HIS A 308 52.51 23.58 37.18
C HIS A 308 51.79 22.54 38.05
N ARG A 309 52.39 22.13 39.18
CA ARG A 309 51.76 21.18 40.11
C ARG A 309 50.56 21.79 40.86
N LEU A 310 50.63 23.07 41.23
CA LEU A 310 49.50 23.79 41.82
C LEU A 310 48.32 23.93 40.85
N ASP A 311 48.56 24.19 39.56
CA ASP A 311 47.52 24.24 38.54
C ASP A 311 46.85 22.88 38.28
N LEU A 312 47.62 21.79 38.27
CA LEU A 312 47.12 20.43 38.02
C LEU A 312 46.19 19.90 39.12
N ARG A 313 46.33 20.39 40.36
CA ARG A 313 45.56 19.92 41.54
C ARG A 313 45.62 18.39 41.75
N ASP A 314 46.76 17.76 41.49
CA ASP A 314 47.02 16.37 41.89
C ASP A 314 47.35 16.31 43.38
N VAL A 315 46.31 16.13 44.18
CA VAL A 315 46.31 16.35 45.63
C VAL A 315 46.09 15.02 46.34
N GLN A 316 47.05 14.59 47.16
CA GLN A 316 47.06 13.30 47.85
C GLN A 316 46.95 13.50 49.37
N VAL A 317 46.32 12.55 50.07
CA VAL A 317 46.24 12.60 51.53
C VAL A 317 47.60 12.20 52.11
N MET A 318 48.24 13.11 52.85
CA MET A 318 49.55 12.91 53.45
C MET A 318 49.56 13.27 54.94
N ALA A 319 50.21 12.45 55.76
CA ALA A 319 50.40 12.70 57.19
C ALA A 319 51.50 13.76 57.41
N ILE A 320 51.24 14.77 58.25
CA ILE A 320 52.20 15.87 58.49
C ILE A 320 53.52 15.38 59.11
N GLY A 321 53.49 14.39 60.01
CA GLY A 321 54.70 13.85 60.62
C GLY A 321 55.63 13.18 59.60
N ALA A 322 55.07 12.60 58.52
CA ALA A 322 55.87 12.07 57.42
C ALA A 322 56.56 13.18 56.60
N LEU A 323 55.94 14.36 56.49
CA LEU A 323 56.52 15.53 55.82
C LEU A 323 57.69 16.12 56.61
N VAL A 324 57.51 16.32 57.92
CA VAL A 324 58.56 16.85 58.81
C VAL A 324 59.76 15.91 58.84
N ASN A 325 59.53 14.60 58.96
CA ASN A 325 60.58 13.59 58.87
C ASN A 325 61.28 13.56 57.49
N GLU A 326 60.55 13.71 56.38
CA GLU A 326 61.18 13.76 55.04
C GLU A 326 62.07 15.00 54.86
N VAL A 327 61.77 16.14 55.51
CA VAL A 327 62.66 17.32 55.48
C VAL A 327 63.86 17.10 56.40
N ALA A 328 63.66 16.64 57.64
CA ALA A 328 64.73 16.42 58.61
C ALA A 328 65.80 15.43 58.11
N GLN A 329 65.39 14.34 57.45
CA GLN A 329 66.29 13.32 56.87
C GLN A 329 67.17 13.81 55.71
N ARG A 330 67.01 15.06 55.25
CA ARG A 330 67.70 15.63 54.08
C ARG A 330 68.65 16.78 54.43
N LEU A 331 68.88 17.00 55.72
CA LEU A 331 69.80 17.99 56.25
C LEU A 331 71.13 17.31 56.63
N ASP A 332 72.23 18.06 56.56
CA ASP A 332 73.55 17.56 56.96
C ASP A 332 73.56 17.24 58.47
N PRO A 333 74.35 16.24 58.94
CA PRO A 333 74.36 15.83 60.35
C PRO A 333 74.57 16.98 61.34
N ASP A 334 75.43 17.94 61.00
CA ASP A 334 75.74 19.12 61.82
C ASP A 334 74.58 20.12 61.91
N GLN A 335 73.68 20.14 60.92
CA GLN A 335 72.43 20.90 60.97
C GLN A 335 71.34 20.13 61.70
N LEU A 336 71.31 18.80 61.54
CA LEU A 336 70.35 17.91 62.17
C LEU A 336 70.51 17.91 63.71
N MET A 337 71.74 18.01 64.22
CA MET A 337 72.03 18.23 65.65
C MET A 337 71.47 19.55 66.22
N ARG A 338 71.11 20.51 65.37
CA ARG A 338 70.60 21.84 65.77
C ARG A 338 69.07 21.96 65.65
N ILE A 339 68.36 20.86 65.38
CA ILE A 339 66.89 20.85 65.23
C ILE A 339 66.23 20.03 66.33
N SER A 340 65.24 20.62 67.00
CA SER A 340 64.24 19.89 67.77
C SER A 340 62.88 19.91 67.05
N VAL A 341 62.13 18.82 67.18
CA VAL A 341 60.76 18.71 66.66
C VAL A 341 59.79 18.58 67.84
N GLU A 342 58.85 19.51 67.93
CA GLU A 342 57.80 19.58 68.94
C GLU A 342 56.45 19.25 68.28
N MET A 343 55.98 18.01 68.40
CA MET A 343 54.76 17.53 67.73
C MET A 343 54.15 16.37 68.52
N GLU A 344 52.84 16.41 68.75
CA GLU A 344 52.11 15.33 69.41
C GLU A 344 51.85 14.16 68.44
N ALA A 345 51.73 12.94 68.99
CA ALA A 345 51.76 11.72 68.17
C ALA A 345 50.50 11.53 67.31
N ASP A 346 49.34 12.01 67.78
CA ASP A 346 48.09 12.04 67.00
C ASP A 346 48.11 13.15 65.95
N VAL A 347 48.68 14.32 66.27
CA VAL A 347 48.92 15.41 65.31
C VAL A 347 49.82 14.94 64.16
N ALA A 348 50.85 14.13 64.45
CA ALA A 348 51.75 13.58 63.45
C ALA A 348 51.05 12.72 62.38
N GLU A 349 49.96 12.03 62.73
CA GLU A 349 49.20 11.16 61.82
C GLU A 349 48.11 11.90 61.02
N ILE A 350 47.86 13.20 61.27
CA ILE A 350 46.81 13.96 60.57
C ILE A 350 47.07 13.99 59.06
N GLY A 351 46.26 13.22 58.34
CA GLY A 351 46.28 13.10 56.88
C GLY A 351 45.50 14.23 56.21
N PHE A 352 46.20 15.19 55.60
CA PHE A 352 45.59 16.31 54.87
C PHE A 352 45.81 16.20 53.35
N PRO A 353 44.86 16.66 52.52
CA PRO A 353 44.98 16.61 51.06
C PRO A 353 45.92 17.73 50.56
N ALA A 354 47.13 17.38 50.12
CA ALA A 354 48.09 18.31 49.51
C ALA A 354 49.00 17.65 48.45
N ASP A 355 49.75 18.46 47.70
CA ASP A 355 50.83 17.94 46.85
C ASP A 355 52.11 17.73 47.68
N ARG A 356 52.52 16.47 47.85
CA ARG A 356 53.68 16.08 48.67
C ARG A 356 54.99 16.75 48.28
N VAL A 357 55.22 17.02 46.99
CA VAL A 357 56.46 17.67 46.54
C VAL A 357 56.41 19.15 46.88
N VAL A 358 55.31 19.82 46.56
CA VAL A 358 55.14 21.26 46.81
C VAL A 358 55.18 21.58 48.32
N MET A 359 54.54 20.76 49.16
CA MET A 359 54.58 20.93 50.62
C MET A 359 55.97 20.70 51.22
N ARG A 360 56.78 19.81 50.63
CA ARG A 360 58.16 19.56 51.08
C ARG A 360 59.07 20.72 50.75
N GLU A 361 59.03 21.24 49.53
CA GLU A 361 59.83 22.40 49.16
C GLU A 361 59.42 23.65 49.96
N MET A 362 58.15 23.80 50.31
CA MET A 362 57.68 24.82 51.26
C MET A 362 58.37 24.70 52.63
N LEU A 363 58.22 23.57 53.34
CA LEU A 363 58.81 23.41 54.67
C LEU A 363 60.34 23.52 54.62
N LYS A 364 60.99 22.95 53.60
CA LYS A 364 62.44 23.08 53.39
C LYS A 364 62.87 24.55 53.29
N ASN A 365 62.16 25.38 52.52
CA ASN A 365 62.50 26.80 52.39
C ASN A 365 62.39 27.57 53.72
N VAL A 366 61.50 27.18 54.65
CA VAL A 366 61.45 27.82 55.98
C VAL A 366 62.62 27.35 56.86
N VAL A 367 62.88 26.04 56.89
CA VAL A 367 63.94 25.44 57.72
C VAL A 367 65.34 25.88 57.26
N ASP A 368 65.60 25.92 55.95
CA ASP A 368 66.85 26.43 55.37
C ASP A 368 67.14 27.87 55.85
N ASN A 369 66.14 28.76 55.82
CA ASN A 369 66.29 30.14 56.29
C ASN A 369 66.56 30.20 57.80
N ALA A 370 65.81 29.45 58.60
CA ALA A 370 65.99 29.39 60.06
C ALA A 370 67.40 28.92 60.45
N LEU A 371 67.92 27.89 59.77
CA LEU A 371 69.27 27.35 59.99
C LEU A 371 70.39 28.30 59.54
N ALA A 372 70.14 29.10 58.51
CA ALA A 372 71.11 30.05 57.94
C ALA A 372 71.26 31.32 58.79
N TYR A 373 70.15 31.91 59.26
CA TYR A 373 70.17 33.17 60.02
C TYR A 373 70.29 33.02 61.55
N SER A 374 70.16 31.79 62.09
CA SER A 374 70.43 31.47 63.49
C SER A 374 71.72 30.66 63.63
N GLN A 375 72.48 30.88 64.72
CA GLN A 375 73.53 29.94 65.17
C GLN A 375 73.05 29.01 66.31
N GLY A 376 72.00 29.40 67.05
CA GLY A 376 71.36 28.54 68.05
C GLY A 376 70.35 27.56 67.44
N ASP A 377 69.72 26.77 68.31
CA ASP A 377 68.79 25.71 67.93
C ASP A 377 67.52 26.25 67.24
N VAL A 378 67.05 25.49 66.25
CA VAL A 378 65.83 25.73 65.49
C VAL A 378 64.78 24.72 65.92
N ILE A 379 63.57 25.18 66.24
CA ILE A 379 62.46 24.33 66.66
C ILE A 379 61.44 24.25 65.54
N ILE A 380 61.07 23.05 65.11
CA ILE A 380 59.92 22.82 64.23
C ILE A 380 58.76 22.35 65.10
N ARG A 381 57.69 23.13 65.18
CA ARG A 381 56.51 22.84 66.01
C ARG A 381 55.26 22.62 65.17
N VAL A 382 54.49 21.57 65.47
CA VAL A 382 53.24 21.25 64.79
C VAL A 382 52.12 21.06 65.81
N GLU A 383 51.05 21.85 65.68
CA GLU A 383 49.90 21.87 66.58
C GLU A 383 48.60 21.75 65.75
N ARG A 384 47.59 21.06 66.27
CA ARG A 384 46.23 21.12 65.73
C ARG A 384 45.46 22.23 66.43
N ALA A 385 44.81 23.09 65.67
CA ALA A 385 44.01 24.21 66.18
C ALA A 385 42.62 24.22 65.55
N GLN A 386 41.74 25.09 66.06
CA GLN A 386 40.52 25.46 65.35
C GLN A 386 40.46 26.97 65.15
N GLU A 387 40.31 27.39 63.89
CA GLU A 387 40.07 28.77 63.49
C GLU A 387 38.71 28.84 62.81
N GLU A 388 37.88 29.83 63.19
CA GLU A 388 36.57 30.10 62.58
C GLU A 388 35.68 28.86 62.40
N ASN A 389 35.59 28.02 63.44
CA ASN A 389 34.79 26.79 63.46
C ASN A 389 35.21 25.75 62.39
N ARG A 390 36.47 25.80 61.96
CA ARG A 390 37.11 24.84 61.04
C ARG A 390 38.35 24.23 61.70
N ASP A 391 38.52 22.94 61.46
CA ASP A 391 39.65 22.13 61.93
C ASP A 391 40.88 22.44 61.08
N VAL A 392 41.95 22.93 61.71
CA VAL A 392 43.16 23.41 61.00
C VAL A 392 44.45 22.91 61.62
N LEU A 393 45.47 22.77 60.78
CA LEU A 393 46.80 22.33 61.16
C LEU A 393 47.78 23.51 61.14
N ASN A 394 48.38 23.85 62.29
CA ASN A 394 49.36 24.92 62.43
C ASN A 394 50.79 24.36 62.46
N LEU A 395 51.64 24.84 61.56
CA LEU A 395 53.03 24.42 61.37
C LEU A 395 53.92 25.66 61.54
N SER A 396 54.77 25.66 62.56
CA SER A 396 55.66 26.79 62.85
C SER A 396 57.13 26.40 62.98
N VAL A 397 58.02 27.30 62.60
CA VAL A 397 59.48 27.16 62.73
C VAL A 397 60.01 28.35 63.52
N LEU A 398 60.76 28.08 64.60
CA LEU A 398 61.24 29.07 65.56
C LEU A 398 62.77 29.06 65.62
N ASP A 399 63.41 30.19 65.33
CA ASP A 399 64.87 30.33 65.32
C ASP A 399 65.37 31.27 66.45
N ARG A 400 66.70 31.44 66.58
CA ARG A 400 67.32 32.45 67.46
C ARG A 400 68.25 33.38 66.67
N GLY A 401 67.84 33.74 65.45
CA GLY A 401 68.49 34.73 64.62
C GLY A 401 68.24 36.17 65.09
N PRO A 402 68.65 37.19 64.30
CA PRO A 402 68.49 38.60 64.64
C PRO A 402 67.04 39.10 64.61
N GLY A 403 66.06 38.27 64.21
CA GLY A 403 64.70 38.70 63.90
C GLY A 403 64.60 39.49 62.60
N ILE A 404 63.39 40.00 62.31
CA ILE A 404 63.10 40.87 61.16
C ILE A 404 62.27 42.04 61.68
N PRO A 405 62.61 43.31 61.39
CA PRO A 405 61.81 44.46 61.84
C PRO A 405 60.37 44.40 61.32
N ASP A 406 59.36 44.80 62.11
CA ASP A 406 57.94 44.76 61.71
C ASP A 406 57.67 45.41 60.35
N ALA A 407 58.31 46.54 60.06
CA ALA A 407 58.19 47.26 58.79
C ALA A 407 58.73 46.48 57.57
N GLU A 408 59.56 45.46 57.78
CA GLU A 408 60.12 44.61 56.72
C GLU A 408 59.39 43.26 56.56
N LYS A 409 58.63 42.79 57.57
CA LYS A 409 58.05 41.43 57.59
C LYS A 409 57.14 41.10 56.40
N GLU A 410 56.28 42.03 55.98
CA GLU A 410 55.43 41.84 54.79
C GLU A 410 56.26 41.94 53.50
N ALA A 411 57.24 42.85 53.47
CA ALA A 411 58.10 43.09 52.30
C ALA A 411 59.01 41.90 51.99
N VAL A 412 59.56 41.18 52.99
CA VAL A 412 60.39 39.99 52.76
C VAL A 412 59.60 38.76 52.27
N MET A 413 58.27 38.81 52.25
CA MET A 413 57.43 37.81 51.59
C MET A 413 57.22 38.10 50.09
N GLU A 414 57.61 39.28 49.59
CA GLU A 414 57.58 39.56 48.15
C GLU A 414 58.77 38.95 47.42
N ARG A 415 58.56 38.57 46.15
CA ARG A 415 59.62 37.99 45.31
C ARG A 415 60.84 38.92 45.19
N PHE A 416 62.02 38.35 45.36
CA PHE A 416 63.33 38.99 45.22
C PHE A 416 63.67 40.07 46.26
N ARG A 417 62.79 40.35 47.24
CA ARG A 417 63.14 41.25 48.35
C ARG A 417 64.02 40.54 49.39
N ARG A 418 64.84 41.33 50.09
CA ARG A 418 65.71 40.90 51.20
C ARG A 418 65.67 41.96 52.30
N GLY A 419 65.68 41.52 53.57
CA GLY A 419 65.72 42.43 54.72
C GLY A 419 67.10 43.04 54.97
N ALA A 420 67.15 44.17 55.69
CA ALA A 420 68.37 44.96 55.88
C ALA A 420 69.51 44.18 56.56
N SER A 421 69.18 43.28 57.49
CA SER A 421 70.15 42.46 58.25
C SER A 421 70.88 41.39 57.41
N ALA A 422 70.51 41.17 56.15
CA ALA A 422 70.94 40.01 55.37
C ALA A 422 72.33 40.13 54.69
N GLY A 423 73.10 41.19 54.96
CA GLY A 423 74.24 41.64 54.14
C GLY A 423 75.49 40.75 54.04
N VAL A 424 75.50 39.55 54.65
CA VAL A 424 76.70 38.67 54.72
C VAL A 424 76.50 37.30 54.05
N GLN A 425 75.26 36.86 53.81
CA GLN A 425 74.96 35.54 53.20
C GLN A 425 74.43 35.65 51.76
N PRO A 426 74.74 34.67 50.88
CA PRO A 426 74.14 34.57 49.56
C PRO A 426 72.70 34.02 49.64
N GLY A 427 71.76 34.64 48.94
CA GLY A 427 70.35 34.23 48.91
C GLY A 427 69.53 35.08 47.93
N SER A 428 68.50 34.48 47.30
CA SER A 428 67.78 35.05 46.15
C SER A 428 66.49 35.81 46.47
N GLY A 429 66.04 35.82 47.73
CA GLY A 429 64.79 36.49 48.11
C GLY A 429 63.51 35.83 47.55
N LEU A 430 63.58 34.57 47.11
CA LEU A 430 62.42 33.83 46.58
C LEU A 430 61.74 32.89 47.59
N GLY A 431 62.48 32.35 48.57
CA GLY A 431 61.99 31.25 49.42
C GLY A 431 60.71 31.57 50.19
N LEU A 432 60.65 32.71 50.88
CA LEU A 432 59.46 33.12 51.64
C LEU A 432 58.26 33.45 50.74
N ALA A 433 58.49 33.95 49.53
CA ALA A 433 57.45 34.20 48.53
C ALA A 433 56.85 32.90 47.96
N ILE A 434 57.67 31.85 47.82
CA ILE A 434 57.19 30.50 47.49
C ILE A 434 56.36 29.94 48.65
N VAL A 435 56.84 30.06 49.89
CA VAL A 435 56.13 29.56 51.08
C VAL A 435 54.74 30.18 51.23
N ARG A 436 54.63 31.51 51.11
CA ARG A 436 53.35 32.22 51.13
C ARG A 436 52.39 31.69 50.08
N ARG A 437 52.85 31.54 48.83
CA ARG A 437 52.01 31.06 47.71
C ARG A 437 51.53 29.62 47.90
N VAL A 438 52.36 28.74 48.45
CA VAL A 438 51.96 27.35 48.74
C VAL A 438 50.89 27.30 49.82
N ALA A 439 51.02 28.10 50.89
CA ALA A 439 50.00 28.23 51.92
C ALA A 439 48.68 28.77 51.34
N GLU A 440 48.72 29.90 50.64
CA GLU A 440 47.55 30.52 49.99
C GLU A 440 46.82 29.56 49.03
N ALA A 441 47.57 28.78 48.22
CA ALA A 441 46.99 27.81 47.29
C ALA A 441 46.25 26.65 47.97
N HIS A 442 46.68 26.23 49.16
CA HIS A 442 45.98 25.23 50.00
C HIS A 442 44.89 25.86 50.88
N ARG A 443 44.50 27.12 50.61
CA ARG A 443 43.53 27.93 51.39
C ARG A 443 44.00 28.23 52.82
N GLY A 444 45.31 28.21 53.02
CA GLY A 444 45.99 28.53 54.25
C GLY A 444 46.44 29.98 54.36
N ARG A 445 47.18 30.27 55.42
CA ARG A 445 47.86 31.55 55.69
C ARG A 445 49.32 31.28 56.06
N PHE A 446 50.21 32.20 55.71
CA PHE A 446 51.59 32.27 56.21
C PHE A 446 51.78 33.59 57.00
N THR A 447 52.45 33.55 58.15
CA THR A 447 52.81 34.76 58.92
C THR A 447 54.22 34.70 59.49
N LEU A 448 54.78 35.88 59.82
CA LEU A 448 56.03 36.04 60.56
C LEU A 448 55.76 36.80 61.86
N LYS A 449 56.24 36.27 63.00
CA LYS A 449 56.09 36.83 64.35
C LYS A 449 57.45 36.86 65.04
N ASP A 450 57.62 37.72 66.05
CA ASP A 450 58.87 37.73 66.84
C ASP A 450 58.85 36.67 67.94
N ARG A 451 60.01 36.08 68.22
CA ARG A 451 60.18 35.10 69.29
C ARG A 451 60.45 35.82 70.63
N ALA A 452 59.68 35.47 71.66
CA ALA A 452 59.94 35.94 73.01
C ALA A 452 61.35 35.50 73.47
N GLY A 453 62.21 36.47 73.81
CA GLY A 453 63.62 36.23 74.12
C GLY A 453 64.57 36.23 72.91
N GLY A 454 64.12 36.72 71.75
CA GLY A 454 64.93 36.91 70.53
C GLY A 454 64.83 35.76 69.52
N GLY A 455 64.84 36.10 68.24
CA GLY A 455 64.61 35.20 67.11
C GLY A 455 63.30 35.47 66.36
N LEU A 456 63.07 34.73 65.28
CA LEU A 456 61.85 34.79 64.46
C LEU A 456 60.98 33.54 64.67
N VAL A 457 59.69 33.66 64.38
CA VAL A 457 58.73 32.57 64.26
C VAL A 457 58.01 32.68 62.91
N ALA A 458 58.07 31.63 62.09
CA ALA A 458 57.41 31.55 60.79
C ALA A 458 56.30 30.48 60.84
N GLU A 459 55.06 30.82 60.48
CA GLU A 459 53.85 30.06 60.86
C GLU A 459 52.87 29.84 59.67
N ILE A 460 52.31 28.63 59.53
CA ILE A 460 51.52 28.15 58.36
C ILE A 460 50.26 27.34 58.79
N CYS A 461 49.08 27.61 58.23
CA CYS A 461 47.76 27.01 58.62
C CYS A 461 46.99 26.29 57.45
N LEU A 462 46.31 25.11 57.61
CA LEU A 462 45.76 24.23 56.49
C LEU A 462 44.47 23.32 56.77
N PRO A 463 43.62 22.88 55.77
CA PRO A 463 42.30 22.11 55.91
C PRO A 463 42.05 20.75 55.10
N LEU A 464 40.82 20.10 55.06
CA LEU A 464 40.53 18.62 54.73
C LEU A 464 39.23 18.14 53.86
N SER A 465 39.21 16.95 53.12
CA SER A 465 38.10 16.07 52.45
C SER A 465 37.57 16.25 50.94
N GLY A 466 36.85 15.38 50.11
CA GLY A 466 36.19 13.99 50.01
C GLY A 466 35.45 13.58 48.61
N ARG A 467 34.88 12.34 48.29
CA ARG A 467 34.27 11.87 46.92
C ARG A 467 33.38 10.51 46.81
N GLY A 468 32.66 10.10 45.69
CA GLY A 468 31.87 8.77 45.45
C GLY A 468 31.23 8.36 44.02
N SER A 469 30.58 7.15 43.76
CA SER A 469 30.18 6.52 42.39
C SER A 469 29.19 5.23 42.24
N ASP A 470 28.71 4.76 41.01
CA ASP A 470 28.48 3.32 40.44
C ASP A 470 27.20 2.86 39.50
N ARG A 471 26.95 1.54 39.10
CA ARG A 471 26.26 0.97 37.83
C ARG A 471 25.54 -0.49 37.82
N ARG A 472 24.73 -1.00 36.80
CA ARG A 472 24.26 -2.48 36.53
C ARG A 472 23.42 -2.93 35.21
N GLU A 473 22.88 -4.20 35.03
CA GLU A 473 22.55 -4.98 33.72
C GLU A 473 21.34 -6.09 33.65
N GLY A 474 21.00 -6.85 32.52
CA GLY A 474 19.81 -7.82 32.31
C GLY A 474 19.69 -8.91 31.09
N ARG A 475 18.54 -9.67 30.84
CA ARG A 475 18.29 -10.95 29.97
C ARG A 475 16.78 -11.20 29.46
N ALA A 476 16.15 -12.23 28.75
CA ALA A 476 16.28 -13.42 27.76
C ALA A 476 14.86 -14.18 27.54
N GLY A 477 14.37 -15.17 26.69
CA GLY A 477 14.60 -16.00 25.41
C GLY A 477 13.66 -17.32 25.20
N ARG A 478 13.17 -17.84 23.98
CA ARG A 478 12.33 -19.14 23.74
C ARG A 478 12.00 -19.68 22.24
N GLY A 479 11.20 -20.79 21.99
CA GLY A 479 10.86 -21.50 20.65
C GLY A 479 9.60 -22.50 20.52
N ALA A 480 9.32 -23.27 19.40
CA ALA A 480 8.06 -24.12 19.12
C ALA A 480 8.04 -25.26 17.97
N ILE A 481 6.98 -26.16 17.79
CA ILE A 481 6.73 -27.27 16.74
C ILE A 481 5.20 -27.72 16.53
N PRO A 482 4.68 -28.21 15.33
CA PRO A 482 3.28 -28.78 15.10
C PRO A 482 2.97 -29.96 14.06
N ALA A 483 1.68 -30.45 13.95
CA ALA A 483 0.85 -30.84 12.72
C ALA A 483 0.45 -32.30 12.20
N ALA A 484 -0.74 -32.42 11.51
CA ALA A 484 -1.21 -33.30 10.35
C ALA A 484 -2.29 -34.49 10.46
N ILE A 485 -3.18 -34.68 9.42
CA ILE A 485 -4.36 -35.64 9.24
C ILE A 485 -4.73 -35.94 7.72
N ALA A 486 -5.46 -37.03 7.33
CA ALA A 486 -6.15 -37.33 6.00
C ALA A 486 -7.20 -38.53 6.10
N LEU A 487 -8.06 -39.06 5.16
CA LEU A 487 -8.67 -38.76 3.80
C LEU A 487 -9.79 -39.82 3.34
N LEU A 488 -10.46 -39.67 2.16
CA LEU A 488 -11.31 -40.62 1.30
C LEU A 488 -12.80 -41.00 1.70
N VAL A 489 -13.70 -41.64 0.87
CA VAL A 489 -14.28 -41.46 -0.53
C VAL A 489 -15.37 -42.55 -0.94
N GLY A 490 -16.33 -42.32 -1.88
CA GLY A 490 -17.28 -43.33 -2.49
C GLY A 490 -18.41 -42.81 -3.46
N ALA A 491 -19.06 -43.62 -4.34
CA ALA A 491 -20.05 -43.20 -5.40
C ALA A 491 -21.00 -44.33 -5.99
N TRP A 492 -21.99 -44.01 -6.89
CA TRP A 492 -22.63 -44.83 -8.01
C TRP A 492 -24.03 -44.28 -8.50
N PHE A 493 -24.41 -44.36 -9.80
CA PHE A 493 -25.77 -44.60 -10.45
C PHE A 493 -25.90 -44.10 -11.93
N MET A 494 -26.87 -44.62 -12.74
CA MET A 494 -27.15 -44.22 -14.16
C MET A 494 -28.51 -44.75 -14.73
N PRO A 495 -29.22 -44.05 -15.67
CA PRO A 495 -30.39 -44.55 -16.45
C PRO A 495 -30.21 -44.48 -18.01
N SER A 496 -31.29 -44.64 -18.80
CA SER A 496 -31.26 -44.96 -20.26
C SER A 496 -32.28 -44.18 -21.14
N HIS A 497 -32.08 -44.17 -22.47
CA HIS A 497 -32.78 -43.28 -23.44
C HIS A 497 -33.75 -43.90 -24.47
N GLU A 498 -34.58 -43.04 -25.05
CA GLU A 498 -35.49 -43.28 -26.20
C GLU A 498 -35.16 -42.28 -27.35
N ALA A 499 -35.52 -42.60 -28.60
CA ALA A 499 -34.76 -42.19 -29.79
C ALA A 499 -35.20 -40.88 -30.51
N ALA A 500 -34.20 -40.14 -31.01
CA ALA A 500 -34.35 -38.96 -31.89
C ALA A 500 -34.07 -39.31 -33.38
N ALA A 501 -34.09 -38.30 -34.26
CA ALA A 501 -33.74 -38.44 -35.68
C ALA A 501 -32.26 -38.85 -35.88
N GLU A 502 -31.94 -39.49 -37.01
CA GLU A 502 -30.56 -39.95 -37.26
C GLU A 502 -29.59 -38.75 -37.42
N PRO A 503 -28.48 -38.73 -36.65
CA PRO A 503 -27.56 -37.59 -36.59
C PRO A 503 -26.70 -37.47 -37.85
N LEU A 504 -26.51 -36.25 -38.36
CA LEU A 504 -25.66 -36.03 -39.54
C LEU A 504 -24.20 -35.86 -39.13
N VAL A 505 -23.35 -36.81 -39.53
CA VAL A 505 -21.91 -36.81 -39.21
C VAL A 505 -21.09 -36.39 -40.42
N PHE A 506 -20.41 -35.26 -40.28
CA PHE A 506 -19.41 -34.73 -41.20
C PHE A 506 -18.01 -35.21 -40.75
N PRO A 507 -17.40 -36.21 -41.43
CA PRO A 507 -16.08 -36.72 -41.03
C PRO A 507 -15.00 -35.64 -41.20
N ALA A 508 -13.91 -35.75 -40.43
CA ALA A 508 -12.75 -34.88 -40.61
C ALA A 508 -12.20 -34.98 -42.04
N ARG A 509 -11.77 -33.85 -42.61
CA ARG A 509 -11.16 -33.78 -43.96
C ARG A 509 -9.69 -34.27 -43.98
N SER A 510 -9.12 -34.58 -42.82
CA SER A 510 -7.76 -35.07 -42.62
C SER A 510 -7.71 -36.12 -41.49
N VAL A 511 -6.64 -36.18 -40.69
CA VAL A 511 -6.57 -37.10 -39.54
C VAL A 511 -7.37 -36.49 -38.39
N GLU A 512 -8.40 -37.19 -37.92
CA GLU A 512 -9.27 -36.69 -36.85
C GLU A 512 -8.50 -36.49 -35.53
N THR A 513 -8.62 -35.30 -34.96
CA THR A 513 -8.08 -34.92 -33.64
C THR A 513 -9.18 -34.75 -32.60
N ALA A 514 -10.38 -34.36 -33.02
CA ALA A 514 -11.58 -34.25 -32.20
C ALA A 514 -12.86 -34.40 -33.05
N THR A 515 -13.93 -34.88 -32.42
CA THR A 515 -15.31 -34.74 -32.91
C THR A 515 -16.01 -33.64 -32.11
N LEU A 516 -16.73 -32.75 -32.80
CA LEU A 516 -17.57 -31.70 -32.21
C LEU A 516 -19.05 -32.08 -32.32
N THR A 517 -19.77 -32.14 -31.20
CA THR A 517 -21.22 -32.40 -31.17
C THR A 517 -22.01 -31.09 -31.08
N ILE A 518 -22.73 -30.75 -32.15
CA ILE A 518 -23.62 -29.60 -32.20
C ILE A 518 -25.07 -30.09 -32.20
N VAL A 519 -25.86 -29.67 -31.22
CA VAL A 519 -27.32 -29.90 -31.21
C VAL A 519 -28.00 -28.58 -31.57
N GLY A 520 -28.97 -28.59 -32.49
CA GLY A 520 -29.50 -27.31 -32.99
C GLY A 520 -30.83 -27.34 -33.72
N THR A 521 -31.35 -26.13 -33.94
CA THR A 521 -32.71 -25.85 -34.44
C THR A 521 -32.67 -25.15 -35.81
N THR A 522 -31.59 -25.38 -36.57
CA THR A 522 -31.36 -24.82 -37.91
C THR A 522 -31.45 -25.94 -38.94
N ASP A 523 -32.14 -25.68 -40.05
CA ASP A 523 -32.26 -26.64 -41.15
C ASP A 523 -30.86 -27.14 -41.55
N THR A 524 -30.69 -28.46 -41.54
CA THR A 524 -29.41 -29.13 -41.78
C THR A 524 -28.76 -28.72 -43.11
N ARG A 525 -29.53 -28.37 -44.14
CA ARG A 525 -29.00 -27.90 -45.44
C ARG A 525 -28.36 -26.51 -45.30
N LEU A 526 -29.00 -25.61 -44.56
CA LEU A 526 -28.45 -24.28 -44.27
C LEU A 526 -27.23 -24.40 -43.34
N PHE A 527 -27.30 -25.31 -42.35
CA PHE A 527 -26.22 -25.48 -41.37
C PHE A 527 -24.97 -26.16 -41.96
N THR A 528 -25.14 -27.06 -42.93
CA THR A 528 -24.05 -27.71 -43.69
C THR A 528 -23.02 -26.70 -44.20
N LEU A 529 -23.47 -25.54 -44.69
CA LEU A 529 -22.58 -24.51 -45.26
C LEU A 529 -21.64 -23.87 -44.21
N PHE A 530 -22.02 -23.82 -42.93
CA PHE A 530 -21.11 -23.43 -41.86
C PHE A 530 -20.11 -24.54 -41.53
N VAL A 531 -20.57 -25.80 -41.50
CA VAL A 531 -19.70 -26.94 -41.21
C VAL A 531 -18.64 -27.13 -42.29
N GLU A 532 -19.02 -27.01 -43.56
CA GLU A 532 -18.08 -27.13 -44.68
C GLU A 532 -16.99 -26.05 -44.64
N ALA A 533 -17.36 -24.78 -44.43
CA ALA A 533 -16.42 -23.68 -44.31
C ALA A 533 -15.56 -23.76 -43.03
N PHE A 534 -16.12 -24.21 -41.91
CA PHE A 534 -15.36 -24.49 -40.68
C PHE A 534 -14.28 -25.56 -40.93
N GLN A 535 -14.62 -26.63 -41.65
CA GLN A 535 -13.67 -27.71 -41.97
C GLN A 535 -12.63 -27.34 -43.06
N GLU A 536 -12.78 -26.23 -43.81
CA GLU A 536 -11.68 -25.71 -44.63
C GLU A 536 -10.55 -25.12 -43.78
N ARG A 537 -10.90 -24.60 -42.60
CA ARG A 537 -9.99 -24.00 -41.63
C ARG A 537 -9.50 -24.97 -40.55
N TYR A 538 -10.35 -25.91 -40.14
CA TYR A 538 -10.08 -26.95 -39.15
C TYR A 538 -10.33 -28.36 -39.74
N PRO A 539 -9.51 -28.80 -40.71
CA PRO A 539 -9.73 -30.05 -41.45
C PRO A 539 -9.50 -31.31 -40.62
N ASP A 540 -8.97 -31.19 -39.40
CA ASP A 540 -8.76 -32.28 -38.45
C ASP A 540 -9.95 -32.49 -37.49
N VAL A 541 -10.98 -31.62 -37.55
CA VAL A 541 -12.18 -31.73 -36.72
C VAL A 541 -13.32 -32.40 -37.50
N ALA A 542 -13.86 -33.49 -36.96
CA ALA A 542 -15.15 -34.04 -37.38
C ALA A 542 -16.28 -33.28 -36.68
N VAL A 543 -17.45 -33.15 -37.31
CA VAL A 543 -18.61 -32.46 -36.74
C VAL A 543 -19.84 -33.36 -36.83
N ARG A 544 -20.54 -33.54 -35.72
CA ARG A 544 -21.87 -34.15 -35.67
C ARG A 544 -22.90 -33.04 -35.48
N TYR A 545 -23.95 -33.03 -36.30
CA TYR A 545 -25.09 -32.12 -36.18
C TYR A 545 -26.40 -32.89 -35.98
N ASP A 546 -27.07 -32.57 -34.87
CA ASP A 546 -28.31 -33.20 -34.45
C ASP A 546 -29.43 -32.15 -34.49
N GLU A 547 -30.28 -32.21 -35.52
CA GLU A 547 -31.39 -31.28 -35.71
C GLU A 547 -32.60 -31.66 -34.82
N THR A 548 -33.16 -30.68 -34.10
CA THR A 548 -34.21 -30.88 -33.10
C THR A 548 -35.03 -29.60 -32.85
N ASP A 549 -36.18 -29.72 -32.19
CA ASP A 549 -37.03 -28.60 -31.81
C ASP A 549 -36.46 -27.78 -30.63
N THR A 550 -36.77 -26.48 -30.59
CA THR A 550 -36.20 -25.52 -29.62
C THR A 550 -36.49 -25.89 -28.16
N LEU A 551 -37.69 -26.40 -27.88
CA LEU A 551 -38.09 -26.82 -26.53
C LEU A 551 -37.52 -28.19 -26.17
N LEU A 552 -37.56 -29.14 -27.11
CA LEU A 552 -37.05 -30.50 -26.90
C LEU A 552 -35.54 -30.51 -26.63
N MET A 553 -34.77 -29.66 -27.32
CA MET A 553 -33.34 -29.44 -27.04
C MET A 553 -33.11 -28.94 -25.61
N TYR A 554 -33.90 -27.97 -25.16
CA TYR A 554 -33.80 -27.37 -23.82
C TYR A 554 -34.16 -28.38 -22.72
N GLU A 555 -35.25 -29.12 -22.88
CA GLU A 555 -35.71 -30.13 -21.92
C GLU A 555 -34.75 -31.33 -21.84
N ASN A 556 -34.29 -31.85 -22.99
CA ASN A 556 -33.32 -32.96 -23.02
C ASN A 556 -31.93 -32.54 -22.53
N TYR A 557 -31.51 -31.29 -22.74
CA TYR A 557 -30.27 -30.82 -22.14
C TYR A 557 -30.39 -30.78 -20.61
N LEU A 558 -31.42 -30.13 -20.06
CA LEU A 558 -31.59 -29.99 -18.59
C LEU A 558 -31.80 -31.33 -17.87
N ALA A 559 -32.45 -32.30 -18.51
CA ALA A 559 -32.66 -33.61 -17.92
C ALA A 559 -31.40 -34.53 -17.96
N GLY A 560 -30.29 -34.09 -18.59
CA GLY A 560 -29.09 -34.91 -18.78
C GLY A 560 -29.31 -36.03 -19.80
N THR A 561 -30.06 -35.73 -20.86
CA THR A 561 -30.82 -36.65 -21.71
C THR A 561 -30.33 -36.67 -23.18
N LEU A 562 -29.45 -35.73 -23.57
CA LEU A 562 -28.79 -35.75 -24.88
C LEU A 562 -27.68 -36.82 -24.95
N ASP A 563 -27.77 -37.74 -25.93
CA ASP A 563 -26.75 -38.76 -26.20
C ASP A 563 -26.23 -38.68 -27.66
N PRO A 564 -24.96 -38.28 -27.90
CA PRO A 564 -23.98 -37.84 -26.91
C PRO A 564 -24.30 -36.44 -26.37
N PRO A 565 -23.73 -36.06 -25.22
CA PRO A 565 -23.87 -34.72 -24.67
C PRO A 565 -23.35 -33.66 -25.66
N ALA A 566 -24.08 -32.54 -25.76
CA ALA A 566 -23.76 -31.46 -26.67
C ALA A 566 -22.48 -30.71 -26.24
N ASP A 567 -21.63 -30.40 -27.22
CA ASP A 567 -20.52 -29.45 -27.03
C ASP A 567 -21.01 -28.00 -27.24
N LEU A 568 -21.91 -27.81 -28.22
CA LEU A 568 -22.51 -26.53 -28.59
C LEU A 568 -24.01 -26.71 -28.86
N MET A 569 -24.83 -25.80 -28.32
CA MET A 569 -26.27 -25.71 -28.59
C MET A 569 -26.56 -24.49 -29.48
N ILE A 570 -27.45 -24.63 -30.47
CA ILE A 570 -27.82 -23.54 -31.40
C ILE A 570 -29.34 -23.43 -31.52
N SER A 571 -29.92 -22.35 -30.99
CA SER A 571 -31.38 -22.13 -30.94
C SER A 571 -31.83 -20.89 -31.71
N SER A 572 -33.00 -20.95 -32.35
CA SER A 572 -33.78 -19.77 -32.72
C SER A 572 -34.60 -19.19 -31.55
N SER A 573 -34.87 -19.98 -30.51
CA SER A 573 -35.52 -19.54 -29.26
C SER A 573 -34.45 -19.04 -28.29
N SER A 574 -34.10 -17.76 -28.45
CA SER A 574 -33.00 -17.12 -27.69
C SER A 574 -33.38 -16.76 -26.24
N ASP A 575 -34.66 -16.77 -25.92
CA ASP A 575 -35.20 -16.76 -24.56
C ASP A 575 -34.80 -18.03 -23.77
N LEU A 576 -34.94 -19.22 -24.36
CA LEU A 576 -34.53 -20.49 -23.76
C LEU A 576 -33.01 -20.58 -23.58
N GLN A 577 -32.21 -20.06 -24.52
CA GLN A 577 -30.75 -20.04 -24.38
C GLN A 577 -30.26 -19.05 -23.32
N VAL A 578 -30.90 -17.87 -23.21
CA VAL A 578 -30.69 -16.96 -22.07
C VAL A 578 -31.05 -17.67 -20.76
N LYS A 579 -32.14 -18.43 -20.70
CA LYS A 579 -32.50 -19.18 -19.48
C LYS A 579 -31.45 -20.25 -19.11
N LEU A 580 -30.93 -21.03 -20.07
CA LEU A 580 -29.84 -21.98 -19.79
C LEU A 580 -28.59 -21.29 -19.21
N ALA A 581 -28.15 -20.18 -19.80
CA ALA A 581 -27.00 -19.43 -19.28
C ALA A 581 -27.28 -18.79 -17.90
N ASN A 582 -28.50 -18.30 -17.70
CA ASN A 582 -28.96 -17.77 -16.42
C ASN A 582 -28.95 -18.82 -15.31
N ASP A 583 -29.41 -20.03 -15.62
CA ASP A 583 -29.50 -21.13 -14.66
C ASP A 583 -28.15 -21.83 -14.43
N GLY A 584 -27.10 -21.38 -15.12
CA GLY A 584 -25.73 -21.83 -14.90
C GLY A 584 -25.24 -22.91 -15.85
N HIS A 585 -25.94 -23.18 -16.95
CA HIS A 585 -25.62 -24.26 -17.89
C HIS A 585 -24.71 -23.86 -19.07
N ALA A 586 -24.31 -22.59 -19.16
CA ALA A 586 -23.34 -22.12 -20.16
C ALA A 586 -21.90 -22.09 -19.63
N LEU A 587 -20.92 -22.21 -20.53
CA LEU A 587 -19.55 -21.73 -20.31
C LEU A 587 -19.40 -20.29 -20.82
N ARG A 588 -18.65 -19.47 -20.07
CA ARG A 588 -18.17 -18.18 -20.56
C ARG A 588 -17.02 -18.40 -21.56
N HIS A 589 -17.04 -17.66 -22.66
CA HIS A 589 -15.99 -17.62 -23.69
C HIS A 589 -15.73 -16.16 -24.09
N GLU A 590 -14.49 -15.77 -24.39
CA GLU A 590 -14.17 -14.39 -24.80
C GLU A 590 -13.60 -14.41 -26.23
N PRO A 591 -14.42 -14.14 -27.27
CA PRO A 591 -14.04 -14.36 -28.66
C PRO A 591 -12.80 -13.59 -29.11
N ALA A 592 -11.96 -14.26 -29.90
CA ALA A 592 -10.65 -13.75 -30.28
C ALA A 592 -10.72 -12.53 -31.24
N ALA A 593 -10.68 -11.32 -30.68
CA ALA A 593 -10.63 -10.04 -31.38
C ALA A 593 -11.82 -9.73 -32.33
N VAL A 594 -13.00 -10.28 -32.01
CA VAL A 594 -14.24 -10.03 -32.75
C VAL A 594 -15.15 -9.04 -32.01
N SER A 595 -15.64 -8.02 -32.72
CA SER A 595 -16.72 -7.15 -32.24
C SER A 595 -18.06 -7.65 -32.79
N VAL A 596 -18.93 -8.09 -31.87
CA VAL A 596 -20.35 -8.41 -32.06
C VAL A 596 -21.16 -7.25 -31.46
N PRO A 597 -22.34 -6.87 -31.99
CA PRO A 597 -23.19 -5.85 -31.38
C PRO A 597 -23.65 -6.24 -29.96
N ASP A 598 -23.72 -5.28 -29.04
CA ASP A 598 -24.07 -5.51 -27.63
C ASP A 598 -25.42 -6.23 -27.42
N TRP A 599 -26.39 -6.02 -28.32
CA TRP A 599 -27.70 -6.69 -28.26
C TRP A 599 -27.63 -8.19 -28.63
N ALA A 600 -26.57 -8.61 -29.32
CA ALA A 600 -26.34 -9.97 -29.80
C ALA A 600 -25.29 -10.73 -28.98
N THR A 601 -24.95 -10.27 -27.78
CA THR A 601 -24.15 -11.02 -26.80
C THR A 601 -24.72 -10.83 -25.40
N TRP A 602 -24.74 -11.88 -24.58
CA TRP A 602 -25.06 -11.76 -23.16
C TRP A 602 -24.07 -12.52 -22.29
N ARG A 603 -23.50 -11.82 -21.30
CA ARG A 603 -22.57 -12.34 -20.27
C ARG A 603 -21.31 -13.05 -20.77
N ASN A 604 -21.02 -12.93 -22.06
CA ASN A 604 -20.06 -13.78 -22.78
C ASN A 604 -20.38 -15.29 -22.62
N GLU A 605 -21.65 -15.64 -22.39
CA GLU A 605 -22.19 -17.00 -22.24
C GLU A 605 -23.20 -17.36 -23.35
N VAL A 606 -23.88 -16.37 -23.96
CA VAL A 606 -24.83 -16.55 -25.07
C VAL A 606 -24.48 -15.60 -26.22
N PHE A 607 -24.40 -16.13 -27.45
CA PHE A 607 -23.91 -15.39 -28.61
C PHE A 607 -24.87 -15.47 -29.80
N GLY A 608 -25.44 -14.33 -30.20
CA GLY A 608 -26.18 -14.19 -31.45
C GLY A 608 -25.23 -14.11 -32.64
N PHE A 609 -25.46 -14.92 -33.68
CA PHE A 609 -24.62 -14.93 -34.88
C PHE A 609 -25.38 -14.63 -36.20
N THR A 610 -26.70 -14.55 -36.17
CA THR A 610 -27.55 -14.28 -37.35
C THR A 610 -28.32 -12.96 -37.27
N PHE A 611 -28.90 -12.49 -38.38
CA PHE A 611 -29.72 -11.29 -38.47
C PHE A 611 -30.98 -11.61 -39.28
N GLU A 612 -31.98 -12.18 -38.62
CA GLU A 612 -33.17 -12.76 -39.25
C GLU A 612 -34.40 -11.86 -39.01
N PRO A 613 -34.83 -11.03 -39.98
CA PRO A 613 -36.00 -10.18 -39.83
C PRO A 613 -37.28 -11.02 -39.84
N ALA A 614 -38.28 -10.64 -39.04
CA ALA A 614 -39.65 -11.08 -39.21
C ALA A 614 -40.28 -10.29 -40.37
N VAL A 615 -40.75 -10.99 -41.41
CA VAL A 615 -41.26 -10.38 -42.64
C VAL A 615 -42.69 -10.79 -42.95
N ILE A 616 -43.36 -9.96 -43.73
CA ILE A 616 -44.64 -10.31 -44.38
C ILE A 616 -44.30 -10.91 -45.74
N VAL A 617 -44.92 -12.04 -46.09
CA VAL A 617 -44.73 -12.73 -47.38
C VAL A 617 -46.08 -12.87 -48.07
N TYR A 618 -46.15 -12.64 -49.38
CA TYR A 618 -47.39 -12.78 -50.16
C TYR A 618 -47.17 -13.48 -51.50
N ASN A 619 -48.22 -14.09 -52.02
CA ASN A 619 -48.25 -14.65 -53.36
C ASN A 619 -48.70 -13.55 -54.35
N PRO A 620 -47.91 -13.22 -55.39
CA PRO A 620 -48.17 -12.08 -56.29
C PRO A 620 -49.37 -12.29 -57.24
N ASP A 621 -49.83 -13.54 -57.43
CA ASP A 621 -51.03 -13.85 -58.21
C ASP A 621 -52.33 -13.65 -57.39
N LEU A 622 -52.22 -13.53 -56.05
CA LEU A 622 -53.34 -13.39 -55.12
C LEU A 622 -53.44 -12.00 -54.46
N VAL A 623 -52.31 -11.31 -54.29
CA VAL A 623 -52.21 -9.93 -53.79
C VAL A 623 -51.28 -9.16 -54.71
N SER A 624 -51.76 -8.07 -55.30
CA SER A 624 -50.96 -7.26 -56.22
C SER A 624 -49.99 -6.34 -55.46
N GLN A 625 -48.92 -5.90 -56.12
CA GLN A 625 -47.89 -5.04 -55.50
C GLN A 625 -48.45 -3.70 -54.97
N ASP A 626 -49.50 -3.16 -55.59
CA ASP A 626 -50.18 -1.93 -55.15
C ASP A 626 -51.15 -2.17 -53.97
N GLU A 627 -51.61 -3.40 -53.77
CA GLU A 627 -52.44 -3.81 -52.61
C GLU A 627 -51.60 -4.29 -51.41
N ALA A 628 -50.32 -4.64 -51.64
CA ALA A 628 -49.46 -5.31 -50.69
C ALA A 628 -49.17 -4.43 -49.44
N PRO A 629 -49.63 -4.83 -48.23
CA PRO A 629 -49.55 -3.97 -47.05
C PRO A 629 -48.12 -3.85 -46.52
N ARG A 630 -47.58 -2.63 -46.49
CA ARG A 630 -46.19 -2.34 -46.07
C ARG A 630 -46.01 -1.99 -44.59
N THR A 631 -47.06 -1.96 -43.78
CA THR A 631 -46.98 -1.68 -42.33
C THR A 631 -47.95 -2.59 -41.57
N HIS A 632 -47.72 -2.78 -40.26
CA HIS A 632 -48.57 -3.62 -39.41
C HIS A 632 -50.01 -3.10 -39.34
N LEU A 633 -50.17 -1.76 -39.34
CA LEU A 633 -51.46 -1.09 -39.44
C LEU A 633 -52.13 -1.33 -40.79
N ALA A 634 -51.40 -1.17 -41.90
CA ALA A 634 -51.94 -1.43 -43.24
C ALA A 634 -52.28 -2.90 -43.45
N LEU A 635 -51.55 -3.84 -42.82
CA LEU A 635 -51.87 -5.26 -42.85
C LEU A 635 -53.20 -5.53 -42.12
N ALA A 636 -53.38 -5.01 -40.91
CA ALA A 636 -54.64 -5.14 -40.18
C ALA A 636 -55.82 -4.57 -41.01
N GLU A 637 -55.64 -3.39 -41.62
CA GLU A 637 -56.68 -2.75 -42.44
C GLU A 637 -56.96 -3.49 -43.76
N PHE A 638 -55.92 -4.03 -44.40
CA PHE A 638 -56.05 -4.89 -45.58
C PHE A 638 -56.85 -6.15 -45.25
N LEU A 639 -56.52 -6.84 -44.15
CA LEU A 639 -57.24 -8.03 -43.70
C LEU A 639 -58.69 -7.72 -43.30
N GLU A 640 -58.93 -6.64 -42.55
CA GLU A 640 -60.26 -6.18 -42.16
C GLU A 640 -61.15 -5.82 -43.36
N ALA A 641 -60.58 -5.22 -44.41
CA ALA A 641 -61.31 -4.87 -45.63
C ALA A 641 -61.54 -6.06 -46.58
N ASN A 642 -60.68 -7.08 -46.54
CA ASN A 642 -60.67 -8.18 -47.52
C ASN A 642 -61.12 -9.54 -46.97
N VAL A 643 -61.77 -9.59 -45.80
CA VAL A 643 -62.15 -10.85 -45.10
C VAL A 643 -62.72 -11.92 -46.05
N ALA A 644 -63.67 -11.59 -46.92
CA ALA A 644 -64.30 -12.54 -47.84
C ALA A 644 -63.40 -13.04 -49.00
N ARG A 645 -62.30 -12.33 -49.33
CA ARG A 645 -61.25 -12.79 -50.26
C ARG A 645 -60.21 -13.66 -49.54
N LEU A 646 -60.00 -13.40 -48.25
CA LEU A 646 -58.86 -13.92 -47.48
C LEU A 646 -59.24 -15.00 -46.44
N THR A 647 -60.51 -15.40 -46.35
CA THR A 647 -60.95 -16.48 -45.46
C THR A 647 -60.12 -17.76 -45.68
N GLY A 648 -59.38 -18.20 -44.66
CA GLY A 648 -58.50 -19.37 -44.72
C GLY A 648 -57.24 -19.21 -45.59
N LYS A 649 -56.95 -18.00 -46.08
CA LYS A 649 -55.80 -17.67 -46.95
C LYS A 649 -54.73 -16.79 -46.29
N VAL A 650 -54.91 -16.45 -45.02
CA VAL A 650 -53.92 -15.76 -44.20
C VAL A 650 -53.20 -16.80 -43.35
N ALA A 651 -51.89 -16.64 -43.12
CA ALA A 651 -51.15 -17.48 -42.17
C ALA A 651 -50.27 -16.68 -41.20
N THR A 652 -49.98 -17.31 -40.07
CA THR A 652 -49.01 -16.85 -39.06
C THR A 652 -48.55 -18.06 -38.24
N TYR A 653 -47.54 -17.89 -37.40
CA TYR A 653 -47.12 -18.95 -36.47
C TYR A 653 -48.23 -19.38 -35.50
N ASP A 654 -48.32 -20.69 -35.22
CA ASP A 654 -48.94 -21.19 -34.00
C ASP A 654 -48.00 -20.92 -32.82
N ILE A 655 -48.29 -19.85 -32.09
CA ILE A 655 -47.50 -19.45 -30.92
C ILE A 655 -47.66 -20.40 -29.71
N ALA A 656 -48.59 -21.36 -29.74
CA ALA A 656 -48.71 -22.35 -28.69
C ALA A 656 -47.61 -23.43 -28.78
N THR A 657 -47.28 -23.83 -30.00
CA THR A 657 -46.30 -24.90 -30.31
C THR A 657 -44.94 -24.35 -30.77
N SER A 658 -44.91 -23.22 -31.50
CA SER A 658 -43.68 -22.63 -32.02
C SER A 658 -43.05 -21.63 -31.03
N GLY A 659 -41.90 -21.98 -30.45
CA GLY A 659 -41.17 -21.09 -29.53
C GLY A 659 -40.75 -19.77 -30.18
N VAL A 660 -40.25 -19.82 -31.41
CA VAL A 660 -39.90 -18.61 -32.18
C VAL A 660 -41.13 -17.75 -32.52
N GLY A 661 -42.27 -18.39 -32.85
CA GLY A 661 -43.53 -17.68 -33.08
C GLY A 661 -44.04 -16.96 -31.83
N TYR A 662 -43.96 -17.63 -30.67
CA TYR A 662 -44.27 -17.04 -29.36
C TYR A 662 -43.38 -15.84 -29.04
N LEU A 663 -42.06 -15.98 -29.20
CA LEU A 663 -41.10 -14.90 -28.97
C LEU A 663 -41.40 -13.68 -29.85
N LEU A 664 -41.64 -13.87 -31.15
CA LEU A 664 -41.99 -12.77 -32.06
C LEU A 664 -43.29 -12.07 -31.65
N ALA A 665 -44.37 -12.81 -31.40
CA ALA A 665 -45.66 -12.26 -31.00
C ALA A 665 -45.61 -11.49 -29.66
N VAL A 666 -44.79 -11.96 -28.72
CA VAL A 666 -44.55 -11.29 -27.44
C VAL A 666 -43.76 -9.99 -27.62
N GLN A 667 -42.75 -9.97 -28.50
CA GLN A 667 -41.99 -8.75 -28.79
C GLN A 667 -42.84 -7.72 -29.55
N ASP A 668 -43.71 -8.16 -30.47
CA ASP A 668 -44.72 -7.32 -31.10
C ASP A 668 -45.64 -6.64 -30.07
N GLN A 669 -46.13 -7.39 -29.07
CA GLN A 669 -46.97 -6.86 -28.00
C GLN A 669 -46.28 -5.70 -27.24
N LEU A 670 -44.94 -5.74 -27.12
CA LEU A 670 -44.17 -4.74 -26.38
C LEU A 670 -43.95 -3.45 -27.16
N ILE A 671 -43.73 -3.54 -28.48
CA ILE A 671 -43.41 -2.38 -29.33
C ILE A 671 -44.64 -1.81 -30.04
N SER A 672 -45.71 -2.60 -30.22
CA SER A 672 -46.85 -2.26 -31.08
C SER A 672 -48.18 -2.29 -30.33
N SER A 673 -48.74 -1.10 -30.12
CA SER A 673 -50.12 -0.94 -29.62
C SER A 673 -51.20 -1.47 -30.59
N GLN A 674 -50.81 -1.86 -31.82
CA GLN A 674 -51.70 -2.44 -32.82
C GLN A 674 -51.71 -3.97 -32.82
N PHE A 675 -50.83 -4.64 -32.07
CA PHE A 675 -50.69 -6.11 -32.06
C PHE A 675 -52.04 -6.84 -31.88
N TRP A 676 -52.83 -6.46 -30.87
CA TRP A 676 -54.15 -7.09 -30.64
C TRP A 676 -55.21 -6.76 -31.70
N ARG A 677 -55.10 -5.62 -32.42
CA ARG A 677 -55.95 -5.34 -33.59
C ARG A 677 -55.59 -6.27 -34.74
N LEU A 678 -54.30 -6.46 -35.00
CA LEU A 678 -53.81 -7.38 -36.04
C LEU A 678 -54.19 -8.83 -35.73
N ALA A 679 -54.06 -9.26 -34.46
CA ALA A 679 -54.59 -10.55 -34.00
C ALA A 679 -56.10 -10.69 -34.25
N SER A 680 -56.91 -9.66 -33.95
CA SER A 680 -58.35 -9.69 -34.24
C SER A 680 -58.65 -9.76 -35.75
N ALA A 681 -57.81 -9.15 -36.59
CA ALA A 681 -57.92 -9.28 -38.04
C ALA A 681 -57.61 -10.71 -38.52
N PHE A 682 -56.58 -11.37 -37.97
CA PHE A 682 -56.30 -12.80 -38.22
C PHE A 682 -57.50 -13.68 -37.88
N GLY A 683 -58.11 -13.50 -36.71
CA GLY A 683 -59.31 -14.23 -36.28
C GLY A 683 -60.50 -14.02 -37.21
N ARG A 684 -60.76 -12.78 -37.66
CA ARG A 684 -61.81 -12.48 -38.66
C ARG A 684 -61.56 -13.17 -40.01
N THR A 685 -60.31 -13.34 -40.41
CA THR A 685 -59.94 -14.07 -41.64
C THR A 685 -59.86 -15.59 -41.46
N GLY A 686 -60.00 -16.12 -40.23
CA GLY A 686 -59.74 -17.54 -39.97
C GLY A 686 -58.33 -17.95 -40.39
N ALA A 687 -57.32 -17.19 -39.93
CA ALA A 687 -55.93 -17.40 -40.33
C ALA A 687 -55.43 -18.80 -39.93
N VAL A 688 -54.68 -19.43 -40.82
CA VAL A 688 -54.10 -20.76 -40.62
C VAL A 688 -52.84 -20.63 -39.78
N LEU A 689 -52.81 -21.29 -38.63
CA LEU A 689 -51.65 -21.33 -37.74
C LEU A 689 -50.74 -22.50 -38.14
N SER A 690 -49.42 -22.28 -38.14
CA SER A 690 -48.43 -23.33 -38.47
C SER A 690 -47.20 -23.26 -37.57
N GLY A 691 -46.55 -24.41 -37.32
CA GLY A 691 -45.38 -24.51 -36.43
C GLY A 691 -44.09 -23.96 -37.02
N SER A 692 -43.96 -23.88 -38.36
CA SER A 692 -42.69 -23.61 -39.05
C SER A 692 -42.84 -22.62 -40.22
N SER A 693 -41.78 -21.83 -40.49
CA SER A 693 -41.73 -20.96 -41.67
C SER A 693 -41.73 -21.72 -43.01
N PRO A 694 -41.05 -22.88 -43.16
CA PRO A 694 -41.11 -23.66 -44.40
C PRO A 694 -42.52 -24.06 -44.85
N ASP A 695 -43.38 -24.59 -43.95
CA ASP A 695 -44.77 -24.96 -44.31
C ASP A 695 -45.58 -23.74 -44.78
N ILE A 696 -45.43 -22.60 -44.10
CA ILE A 696 -46.08 -21.35 -44.50
C ILE A 696 -45.59 -20.92 -45.90
N LEU A 697 -44.29 -20.99 -46.17
CA LEU A 697 -43.70 -20.60 -47.45
C LEU A 697 -44.11 -21.52 -48.59
N ASP A 698 -44.09 -22.84 -48.40
CA ASP A 698 -44.55 -23.85 -49.37
C ASP A 698 -46.01 -23.59 -49.79
N ARG A 699 -46.85 -23.18 -48.84
CA ARG A 699 -48.28 -22.97 -49.06
C ARG A 699 -48.63 -21.57 -49.60
N VAL A 700 -47.75 -20.58 -49.42
CA VAL A 700 -47.81 -19.31 -50.17
C VAL A 700 -47.32 -19.50 -51.61
N ASP A 701 -46.23 -20.22 -51.84
CA ASP A 701 -45.70 -20.55 -53.17
C ASP A 701 -46.74 -21.32 -54.02
N ALA A 702 -47.37 -22.35 -53.43
CA ALA A 702 -48.44 -23.13 -54.05
C ALA A 702 -49.77 -22.35 -54.28
N GLY A 703 -49.90 -21.11 -53.78
CA GLY A 703 -51.11 -20.30 -53.93
C GLY A 703 -52.31 -20.75 -53.09
N GLU A 704 -52.10 -21.58 -52.06
CA GLU A 704 -53.13 -21.83 -51.05
C GLU A 704 -53.35 -20.56 -50.21
N LEU A 705 -52.25 -20.00 -49.72
CA LEU A 705 -52.18 -18.80 -48.89
C LEU A 705 -51.89 -17.57 -49.77
N ALA A 706 -52.61 -16.48 -49.51
CA ALA A 706 -52.42 -15.21 -50.18
C ALA A 706 -51.35 -14.34 -49.48
N ILE A 707 -51.31 -14.39 -48.14
CA ILE A 707 -50.41 -13.56 -47.33
C ILE A 707 -50.08 -14.24 -45.98
N ALA A 708 -48.86 -14.05 -45.49
CA ALA A 708 -48.37 -14.60 -44.24
C ALA A 708 -47.64 -13.53 -43.41
N TYR A 709 -47.77 -13.63 -42.08
CA TYR A 709 -47.21 -12.69 -41.11
C TYR A 709 -46.10 -13.34 -40.25
N ASN A 710 -45.13 -12.53 -39.80
CA ASN A 710 -43.99 -12.93 -38.98
C ASN A 710 -43.23 -14.17 -39.48
N VAL A 711 -43.16 -14.35 -40.80
CA VAL A 711 -42.33 -15.39 -41.41
C VAL A 711 -40.85 -15.02 -41.19
N LEU A 712 -40.00 -16.00 -40.90
CA LEU A 712 -38.57 -15.76 -40.76
C LEU A 712 -37.96 -15.44 -42.13
N GLY A 713 -37.42 -14.22 -42.26
CA GLY A 713 -36.92 -13.68 -43.52
C GLY A 713 -35.80 -14.50 -44.14
N SER A 714 -34.98 -15.17 -43.34
CA SER A 714 -33.93 -16.09 -43.81
C SER A 714 -34.47 -17.19 -44.74
N TYR A 715 -35.51 -17.91 -44.31
CA TYR A 715 -36.17 -18.91 -45.15
C TYR A 715 -36.88 -18.28 -46.35
N ALA A 716 -37.52 -17.12 -46.17
CA ALA A 716 -38.21 -16.43 -47.26
C ALA A 716 -37.23 -15.97 -48.37
N PHE A 717 -36.12 -15.35 -47.99
CA PHE A 717 -35.04 -14.92 -48.88
C PHE A 717 -34.40 -16.11 -49.61
N ALA A 718 -34.17 -17.23 -48.90
CA ALA A 718 -33.67 -18.47 -49.51
C ALA A 718 -34.65 -19.01 -50.56
N ARG A 719 -35.94 -19.19 -50.23
CA ARG A 719 -36.95 -19.68 -51.18
C ARG A 719 -37.15 -18.72 -52.37
N GLN A 720 -37.08 -17.41 -52.16
CA GLN A 720 -37.16 -16.44 -53.26
C GLN A 720 -35.92 -16.52 -54.18
N ALA A 721 -34.73 -16.78 -53.62
CA ALA A 721 -33.51 -17.01 -54.41
C ALA A 721 -33.53 -18.36 -55.18
N GLU A 722 -34.22 -19.37 -54.65
CA GLU A 722 -34.52 -20.64 -55.34
C GLU A 722 -35.60 -20.48 -56.45
N GLY A 723 -36.30 -19.35 -56.50
CA GLY A 723 -37.28 -19.01 -57.53
C GLY A 723 -38.75 -19.28 -57.18
N ALA A 724 -39.07 -19.45 -55.90
CA ALA A 724 -40.46 -19.57 -55.43
C ALA A 724 -41.30 -18.32 -55.79
N ASN A 725 -42.58 -18.52 -56.06
CA ASN A 725 -43.58 -17.51 -56.45
C ASN A 725 -44.05 -16.68 -55.24
N ILE A 726 -43.09 -16.06 -54.56
CA ILE A 726 -43.30 -15.29 -53.33
C ILE A 726 -42.69 -13.90 -53.44
N GLN A 727 -43.34 -12.93 -52.79
CA GLN A 727 -42.86 -11.56 -52.63
C GLN A 727 -42.76 -11.22 -51.15
N ILE A 728 -41.70 -10.50 -50.79
CA ILE A 728 -41.29 -10.28 -49.40
C ILE A 728 -41.38 -8.80 -49.07
N ILE A 729 -41.91 -8.49 -47.90
CA ILE A 729 -42.04 -7.14 -47.36
C ILE A 729 -41.33 -7.09 -46.01
N VAL A 730 -40.19 -6.39 -45.97
CA VAL A 730 -39.67 -5.81 -44.74
C VAL A 730 -40.54 -4.58 -44.43
N PRO A 731 -41.22 -4.50 -43.26
CA PRO A 731 -42.18 -3.42 -43.04
C PRO A 731 -41.56 -2.01 -42.92
N ASP A 732 -42.36 -1.01 -43.26
CA ASP A 732 -41.99 0.41 -43.32
C ASP A 732 -42.24 1.16 -41.99
N ASP A 733 -42.82 0.51 -40.97
CA ASP A 733 -43.03 1.06 -39.62
C ASP A 733 -41.99 0.54 -38.61
N TYR A 734 -41.91 -0.78 -38.43
CA TYR A 734 -40.82 -1.42 -37.68
C TYR A 734 -40.54 -2.83 -38.22
N VAL A 735 -39.37 -3.38 -37.94
CA VAL A 735 -39.06 -4.80 -38.21
C VAL A 735 -38.42 -5.44 -36.99
N LEU A 736 -39.05 -6.48 -36.45
CA LEU A 736 -38.41 -7.33 -35.44
C LEU A 736 -37.26 -8.08 -36.10
N VAL A 737 -36.09 -8.09 -35.46
CA VAL A 737 -34.94 -8.89 -35.91
C VAL A 737 -34.53 -9.87 -34.82
N LEU A 738 -34.59 -11.14 -35.18
CA LEU A 738 -34.14 -12.25 -34.36
C LEU A 738 -32.66 -12.54 -34.65
N THR A 739 -31.97 -13.09 -33.65
CA THR A 739 -30.66 -13.72 -33.83
C THR A 739 -30.72 -15.12 -33.23
N ARG A 740 -30.20 -16.11 -33.96
CA ARG A 740 -29.95 -17.46 -33.42
C ARG A 740 -28.81 -17.37 -32.44
N SER A 741 -29.06 -17.88 -31.25
CA SER A 741 -28.11 -17.91 -30.15
C SER A 741 -27.36 -19.24 -30.13
N ALA A 742 -26.05 -19.14 -29.98
CA ALA A 742 -25.15 -20.26 -29.70
C ALA A 742 -24.72 -20.21 -28.22
N VAL A 743 -24.71 -21.38 -27.57
CA VAL A 743 -24.27 -21.57 -26.17
C VAL A 743 -23.34 -22.78 -26.10
N ILE A 744 -22.17 -22.62 -25.49
CA ILE A 744 -21.29 -23.75 -25.15
C ILE A 744 -21.78 -24.36 -23.84
N ALA A 745 -22.09 -25.66 -23.84
CA ALA A 745 -22.60 -26.36 -22.65
C ALA A 745 -21.56 -26.38 -21.51
N ARG A 746 -21.99 -26.22 -20.26
CA ARG A 746 -21.11 -26.24 -19.08
C ARG A 746 -20.31 -27.53 -18.94
N ASP A 747 -20.89 -28.62 -19.39
CA ASP A 747 -20.43 -30.01 -19.35
C ASP A 747 -19.91 -30.52 -20.70
N ALA A 748 -19.76 -29.64 -21.70
CA ALA A 748 -19.25 -29.94 -23.04
C ALA A 748 -17.94 -30.76 -23.01
N PRO A 749 -17.94 -32.03 -23.47
CA PRO A 749 -16.73 -32.88 -23.48
C PRO A 749 -15.55 -32.29 -24.26
N ASN A 750 -15.83 -31.58 -25.36
CA ASN A 750 -14.89 -30.98 -26.29
C ASN A 750 -14.99 -29.44 -26.28
N ALA A 751 -15.14 -28.83 -25.10
CA ALA A 751 -15.36 -27.38 -24.94
C ALA A 751 -14.39 -26.47 -25.73
N GLU A 752 -13.12 -26.86 -25.90
CA GLU A 752 -12.17 -26.08 -26.73
C GLU A 752 -12.55 -26.10 -28.22
N THR A 753 -13.03 -27.23 -28.73
CA THR A 753 -13.52 -27.36 -30.12
C THR A 753 -14.81 -26.55 -30.32
N ALA A 754 -15.67 -26.50 -29.31
CA ALA A 754 -16.86 -25.64 -29.32
C ALA A 754 -16.51 -24.15 -29.38
N ARG A 755 -15.46 -23.71 -28.65
CA ARG A 755 -14.91 -22.35 -28.75
C ARG A 755 -14.37 -22.04 -30.13
N LEU A 756 -13.65 -22.97 -30.76
CA LEU A 756 -13.16 -22.79 -32.14
C LEU A 756 -14.31 -22.63 -33.15
N PHE A 757 -15.40 -23.38 -33.00
CA PHE A 757 -16.57 -23.23 -33.87
C PHE A 757 -17.33 -21.93 -33.61
N LEU A 758 -17.46 -21.52 -32.35
CA LEU A 758 -18.07 -20.23 -31.98
C LEU A 758 -17.23 -19.03 -32.48
N ASP A 759 -15.91 -19.05 -32.31
CA ASP A 759 -15.01 -18.06 -32.89
C ASP A 759 -15.11 -18.02 -34.42
N PHE A 760 -15.31 -19.17 -35.07
CA PHE A 760 -15.58 -19.24 -36.51
C PHE A 760 -16.92 -18.59 -36.89
N LEU A 761 -18.04 -18.92 -36.23
CA LEU A 761 -19.38 -18.34 -36.50
C LEU A 761 -19.37 -16.80 -36.40
N LEU A 762 -18.62 -16.27 -35.44
CA LEU A 762 -18.51 -14.83 -35.20
C LEU A 762 -17.44 -14.16 -36.08
N SER A 763 -16.49 -14.91 -36.65
CA SER A 763 -15.45 -14.37 -37.54
C SER A 763 -16.01 -13.81 -38.86
N ASP A 764 -15.20 -13.03 -39.58
CA ASP A 764 -15.55 -12.48 -40.90
C ASP A 764 -15.91 -13.58 -41.93
N GLU A 765 -15.41 -14.80 -41.70
CA GLU A 765 -15.57 -15.99 -42.55
C GLU A 765 -16.95 -16.64 -42.32
N GLY A 766 -17.27 -17.02 -41.07
CA GLY A 766 -18.59 -17.53 -40.72
C GLY A 766 -19.71 -16.51 -40.94
N GLN A 767 -19.45 -15.22 -40.70
CA GLN A 767 -20.40 -14.17 -41.03
C GLN A 767 -20.60 -13.98 -42.54
N ALA A 768 -19.58 -14.23 -43.38
CA ALA A 768 -19.75 -14.25 -44.84
C ALA A 768 -20.60 -15.46 -45.31
N VAL A 769 -20.58 -16.58 -44.59
CA VAL A 769 -21.52 -17.70 -44.81
C VAL A 769 -22.96 -17.29 -44.44
N ALA A 770 -23.14 -16.58 -43.32
CA ALA A 770 -24.43 -16.03 -42.89
C ALA A 770 -25.01 -14.99 -43.87
N ALA A 771 -24.16 -14.11 -44.42
CA ALA A 771 -24.56 -13.14 -45.45
C ALA A 771 -24.56 -13.69 -46.90
N GLY A 772 -24.16 -14.95 -47.06
CA GLY A 772 -24.03 -15.68 -48.31
C GLY A 772 -25.24 -16.56 -48.61
N PRO A 773 -25.05 -17.78 -49.17
CA PRO A 773 -26.16 -18.63 -49.63
C PRO A 773 -27.15 -19.07 -48.54
N THR A 774 -26.78 -19.00 -47.25
CA THR A 774 -27.69 -19.38 -46.15
C THR A 774 -28.84 -18.39 -45.93
N ALA A 775 -28.69 -17.15 -46.39
CA ALA A 775 -29.61 -16.03 -46.15
C ALA A 775 -29.95 -15.73 -44.67
N LEU A 776 -29.21 -16.28 -43.71
CA LEU A 776 -29.45 -16.09 -42.27
C LEU A 776 -29.08 -14.68 -41.78
N GLY A 777 -28.34 -13.91 -42.57
CA GLY A 777 -27.99 -12.53 -42.26
C GLY A 777 -26.74 -12.42 -41.39
N ALA A 778 -25.76 -11.62 -41.79
CA ALA A 778 -24.64 -11.28 -40.90
C ALA A 778 -25.08 -10.27 -39.83
N VAL A 779 -24.88 -10.63 -38.55
CA VAL A 779 -25.09 -9.75 -37.40
C VAL A 779 -23.98 -8.70 -37.27
N ARG A 780 -22.78 -8.99 -37.80
CA ARG A 780 -21.63 -8.07 -37.77
C ARG A 780 -21.64 -7.09 -38.95
N GLY A 781 -21.38 -5.82 -38.65
CA GLY A 781 -21.19 -4.77 -39.65
C GLY A 781 -19.88 -4.92 -40.43
N GLY A 782 -19.88 -4.44 -41.69
CA GLY A 782 -18.70 -4.46 -42.56
C GLY A 782 -18.42 -5.79 -43.29
N VAL A 783 -19.20 -6.83 -42.98
CA VAL A 783 -19.15 -8.14 -43.64
C VAL A 783 -19.57 -8.04 -45.11
N ARG A 784 -18.98 -8.87 -45.98
CA ARG A 784 -19.34 -8.96 -47.40
C ARG A 784 -20.42 -10.03 -47.60
N GLY A 785 -21.50 -9.67 -48.29
CA GLY A 785 -22.54 -10.59 -48.72
C GLY A 785 -23.75 -9.86 -49.28
N ILE A 786 -24.79 -10.60 -49.64
CA ILE A 786 -26.09 -10.04 -50.05
C ILE A 786 -26.92 -9.76 -48.80
N TRP A 787 -26.94 -10.69 -47.86
CA TRP A 787 -27.77 -10.64 -46.65
C TRP A 787 -26.95 -10.07 -45.48
N THR A 788 -26.66 -8.77 -45.53
CA THR A 788 -26.06 -8.04 -44.40
C THR A 788 -27.13 -7.29 -43.64
N ALA A 789 -26.93 -7.02 -42.35
CA ALA A 789 -27.83 -6.17 -41.56
C ALA A 789 -28.13 -4.83 -42.24
N ALA A 790 -27.15 -4.23 -42.92
CA ALA A 790 -27.32 -2.99 -43.69
C ALA A 790 -28.26 -3.19 -44.90
N ASN A 791 -27.95 -4.15 -45.78
CA ASN A 791 -28.74 -4.40 -46.99
C ASN A 791 -30.19 -4.80 -46.66
N ILE A 792 -30.39 -5.62 -45.63
CA ILE A 792 -31.72 -6.03 -45.14
C ILE A 792 -32.51 -4.83 -44.62
N THR A 793 -31.85 -3.91 -43.90
CA THR A 793 -32.49 -2.67 -43.43
C THR A 793 -32.91 -1.76 -44.59
N GLU A 794 -32.14 -1.70 -45.68
CA GLU A 794 -32.48 -0.91 -46.88
C GLU A 794 -33.68 -1.46 -47.67
N MET A 795 -34.16 -2.69 -47.40
CA MET A 795 -35.37 -3.25 -48.03
C MET A 795 -36.68 -2.66 -47.47
N GLY A 796 -36.63 -2.05 -46.28
CA GLY A 796 -37.75 -1.40 -45.61
C GLY A 796 -37.45 0.07 -45.30
N ARG A 797 -38.38 0.71 -44.58
CA ARG A 797 -38.21 2.07 -44.02
C ARG A 797 -38.43 2.14 -42.51
N GLY A 798 -38.84 1.03 -41.90
CA GLY A 798 -39.17 0.96 -40.49
C GLY A 798 -37.95 1.00 -39.57
N ALA A 799 -38.21 1.23 -38.28
CA ALA A 799 -37.16 1.09 -37.26
C ALA A 799 -36.84 -0.38 -37.03
N VAL A 800 -35.56 -0.76 -37.15
CA VAL A 800 -35.07 -2.09 -36.80
C VAL A 800 -35.17 -2.27 -35.27
N GLN A 801 -35.88 -3.31 -34.83
CA GLN A 801 -36.08 -3.68 -33.43
C GLN A 801 -35.41 -5.04 -33.18
N PRO A 802 -34.10 -5.06 -32.87
CA PRO A 802 -33.41 -6.30 -32.56
C PRO A 802 -33.87 -6.86 -31.20
N ILE A 803 -34.14 -8.17 -31.16
CA ILE A 803 -34.50 -8.89 -29.93
C ILE A 803 -33.23 -9.10 -29.12
N ALA A 804 -32.95 -8.17 -28.21
CA ALA A 804 -31.72 -8.16 -27.42
C ALA A 804 -31.61 -9.36 -26.46
N LEU A 805 -30.45 -10.00 -26.45
CA LEU A 805 -30.12 -11.08 -25.52
C LEU A 805 -29.95 -10.51 -24.10
N GLY A 806 -30.72 -11.02 -23.14
CA GLY A 806 -30.59 -10.63 -21.74
C GLY A 806 -31.79 -10.99 -20.87
N PRO A 807 -31.76 -10.69 -19.57
CA PRO A 807 -32.70 -11.24 -18.58
C PRO A 807 -34.18 -10.93 -18.85
N ALA A 808 -34.46 -9.83 -19.57
CA ALA A 808 -35.81 -9.47 -19.97
C ALA A 808 -36.51 -10.54 -20.83
N LEU A 809 -35.77 -11.36 -21.60
CA LEU A 809 -36.37 -12.46 -22.37
C LEU A 809 -36.97 -13.54 -21.46
N MET A 810 -36.43 -13.76 -20.26
CA MET A 810 -36.96 -14.75 -19.32
C MET A 810 -38.34 -14.36 -18.77
N VAL A 811 -38.73 -13.09 -18.84
CA VAL A 811 -40.09 -12.65 -18.45
C VAL A 811 -41.14 -13.22 -19.41
N ALA A 812 -40.79 -13.46 -20.68
CA ALA A 812 -41.69 -14.15 -21.62
C ALA A 812 -41.89 -15.63 -21.27
N LEU A 813 -40.93 -16.24 -20.55
CA LEU A 813 -40.98 -17.63 -20.09
C LEU A 813 -41.70 -17.81 -18.74
N ASP A 814 -42.16 -16.72 -18.10
CA ASP A 814 -42.98 -16.80 -16.89
C ASP A 814 -44.28 -17.58 -17.17
N GLN A 815 -44.60 -18.54 -16.29
CA GLN A 815 -45.67 -19.50 -16.54
C GLN A 815 -47.06 -18.82 -16.56
N GLN A 816 -47.31 -17.88 -15.65
CA GLN A 816 -48.60 -17.17 -15.60
C GLN A 816 -48.75 -16.21 -16.79
N ARG A 817 -47.70 -15.46 -17.11
CA ARG A 817 -47.65 -14.55 -18.26
C ARG A 817 -47.86 -15.30 -19.57
N ARG A 818 -47.16 -16.41 -19.78
CA ARG A 818 -47.30 -17.26 -20.97
C ARG A 818 -48.70 -17.85 -21.08
N ALA A 819 -49.26 -18.38 -19.99
CA ALA A 819 -50.61 -18.92 -19.98
C ALA A 819 -51.65 -17.87 -20.41
N ARG A 820 -51.66 -16.69 -19.77
CA ARG A 820 -52.60 -15.60 -20.07
C ARG A 820 -52.42 -15.04 -21.48
N PHE A 821 -51.19 -14.92 -21.98
CA PHE A 821 -50.94 -14.46 -23.35
C PHE A 821 -51.49 -15.45 -24.39
N LEU A 822 -51.25 -16.75 -24.20
CA LEU A 822 -51.75 -17.80 -25.10
C LEU A 822 -53.27 -17.95 -25.05
N GLU A 823 -53.89 -17.81 -23.88
CA GLU A 823 -55.35 -17.79 -23.72
C GLU A 823 -55.97 -16.59 -24.45
N THR A 824 -55.44 -15.38 -24.21
CA THR A 824 -55.87 -14.14 -24.89
C THR A 824 -55.73 -14.26 -26.41
N TRP A 825 -54.61 -14.78 -26.90
CA TRP A 825 -54.39 -15.02 -28.33
C TRP A 825 -55.41 -16.01 -28.91
N ARG A 826 -55.61 -17.16 -28.28
CA ARG A 826 -56.58 -18.18 -28.76
C ARG A 826 -57.99 -17.61 -28.83
N GLY A 827 -58.45 -16.90 -27.80
CA GLY A 827 -59.77 -16.27 -27.77
C GLY A 827 -60.00 -15.19 -28.84
N ILE A 828 -58.93 -14.62 -29.40
CA ILE A 828 -58.99 -13.57 -30.44
C ILE A 828 -58.79 -14.14 -31.85
N VAL A 829 -57.84 -15.08 -32.03
CA VAL A 829 -57.40 -15.61 -33.33
C VAL A 829 -58.13 -16.90 -33.71
N SER A 830 -58.64 -17.64 -32.75
CA SER A 830 -59.44 -18.86 -32.95
C SER A 830 -60.71 -18.85 -32.09
N PRO A 831 -61.62 -17.87 -32.30
CA PRO A 831 -62.87 -17.78 -31.55
C PRO A 831 -63.76 -19.03 -31.78
N PRO A 832 -64.51 -19.47 -30.76
CA PRO A 832 -65.31 -20.70 -30.77
C PRO A 832 -66.66 -20.60 -31.53
#